data_AF-A0A1I5MC19-F1
#
_entry.id   AF-A0A1I5MC19-F1
#
_cell.length_a   1.000
_cell.length_b   1.000
_cell.length_c   1.000
_cell.angle_alpha   90.00
_cell.angle_beta   90.00
_cell.angle_gamma   90.00
#
_symmetry.space_group_name_H-M   'P 1'
#
loop_
_entity.id
_entity.type
_entity.pdbx_description
1 polymer ?
#
loop_
_entity_poly.entity_id
_entity_poly.type
_entity_poly.pdbx_seq_one_letter_code
_entity_poly.pdbx_strand_id
1 'polypeptide(L)'
;MGRRREVDWASTKYGAKDRGHFAICQVLIGAGMLMIWPFVLGAMVGEASAAGRAARGEGVPGTFIAQSEVCGRGGCSWYGVFTTGNLSDPTHERVELRGDSGHSVHAFQKVPARDVGSRDFVHMEGGRPEWLPSFGAAIFAAYTGGVGLLVNALALRGVHRARSSPASRRRVARERKGSVLRSLSDRARWGWSARPGYSTIKVKVARSKGWTLAGVGVLLLLVVMLLSFGLIWVEFNEETTLTEVAAASWAPIFAVVLVGVAIQTLRLVLVRPRMWVTDDEIVIWDGLLLWKVLRIPRTALTAIHYGEPLMCQVEEDVAQLTPFREELNLVLRMRDDITLPARRLRCGNWFWVVLALKDRIPQTSMPQRGRLVRELCLRVKEPRRVATDLDRWLGESEALPPQFTPVDHAHYGTVRTHRGVGGKRVKIKGRLPQPVLAEIVNEGDGTLRAWLRRTEFGGGTPVAVCGPGAPPATTVLHDRLLSDKALTKRFLYVESEGRWRVTISGPERAREFTGSTTGRGPEVLAYQGPAGIAVVTCPDGQPHQVRLYGPNLDPLPGCDPVASTLMLSRPPGGEPSPTRSTFAVPAQAVLQVRTAGADWRIDVTPLEQADAGAPARAGERDAVTVPPAGHVRPFEHSIAGHRPAVVRYLGPPGRALFRGGDTFGLLHLDATLTPTRTLALPDGDTEIRLRSHALLQVTGGRGTWSLEELKQNRDTPA
;
A
#
# COMPACT_ATOMS: atom_id res chain seq x y z
N MET A 1 7.34 -34.18 4.73
CA MET A 1 6.29 -33.79 5.72
C MET A 1 6.34 -32.29 5.91
N GLY A 2 5.30 -31.47 5.80
CA GLY A 2 3.99 -31.59 5.20
C GLY A 2 3.62 -30.17 4.78
N ARG A 3 3.71 -29.87 3.48
CA ARG A 3 3.37 -28.58 2.87
C ARG A 3 1.84 -28.49 2.80
N ARG A 4 1.19 -28.32 3.94
CA ARG A 4 -0.26 -28.12 4.07
C ARG A 4 -0.55 -26.91 4.96
N ARG A 5 -1.15 -25.89 4.31
CA ARG A 5 -2.31 -25.12 4.81
C ARG A 5 -2.09 -23.95 5.78
N GLU A 6 -1.43 -22.89 5.33
CA GLU A 6 -1.81 -21.52 5.74
C GLU A 6 -3.05 -21.00 4.99
N VAL A 7 -3.30 -21.52 3.79
CA VAL A 7 -4.47 -21.15 2.97
C VAL A 7 -5.80 -21.67 3.57
N ASP A 8 -5.78 -22.73 4.37
CA ASP A 8 -7.01 -23.25 4.98
C ASP A 8 -7.38 -22.58 6.31
N TRP A 9 -6.43 -21.90 6.96
CA TRP A 9 -6.74 -21.19 8.21
C TRP A 9 -7.57 -19.93 7.94
N ALA A 10 -7.32 -19.25 6.82
CA ALA A 10 -8.17 -18.16 6.34
C ALA A 10 -9.55 -18.66 5.89
N SER A 11 -9.66 -19.84 5.25
CA SER A 11 -10.98 -20.38 4.85
C SER A 11 -11.81 -20.90 6.03
N THR A 12 -11.17 -21.30 7.13
CA THR A 12 -11.87 -21.78 8.34
C THR A 12 -12.31 -20.64 9.25
N LYS A 13 -11.56 -19.52 9.33
CA LYS A 13 -11.97 -18.32 10.10
C LYS A 13 -13.10 -17.53 9.42
N TYR A 14 -13.23 -17.62 8.09
CA TYR A 14 -14.36 -17.09 7.30
C TYR A 14 -15.34 -18.19 6.85
N GLY A 15 -15.29 -19.35 7.49
CA GLY A 15 -16.16 -20.48 7.19
C GLY A 15 -17.61 -20.19 7.57
N ALA A 16 -18.50 -20.27 6.57
CA ALA A 16 -19.96 -20.51 6.56
C ALA A 16 -20.92 -19.99 7.66
N LYS A 17 -20.49 -19.80 8.91
CA LYS A 17 -21.28 -19.27 10.04
C LYS A 17 -21.69 -17.79 9.88
N ASP A 18 -21.04 -17.05 9.00
CA ASP A 18 -21.30 -15.62 8.81
C ASP A 18 -22.26 -15.32 7.64
N ARG A 19 -22.85 -16.36 7.02
CA ARG A 19 -23.76 -16.23 5.86
C ARG A 19 -25.16 -15.72 6.22
N GLY A 20 -25.53 -15.71 7.50
CA GLY A 20 -26.87 -15.32 7.97
C GLY A 20 -27.20 -13.82 7.92
N HIS A 21 -26.26 -12.94 7.55
CA HIS A 21 -26.41 -11.48 7.72
C HIS A 21 -25.99 -10.67 6.49
N PHE A 22 -26.32 -11.13 5.28
CA PHE A 22 -26.19 -10.29 4.09
C PHE A 22 -27.25 -9.19 4.13
N ALA A 23 -26.84 -7.92 4.15
CA ALA A 23 -27.76 -6.79 4.05
C ALA A 23 -28.58 -6.81 2.74
N ILE A 24 -28.12 -7.53 1.72
CA ILE A 24 -28.90 -7.89 0.52
C ILE A 24 -30.10 -8.76 0.90
N CYS A 25 -29.88 -9.83 1.68
CA CYS A 25 -30.96 -10.64 2.21
C CYS A 25 -31.88 -9.79 3.08
N GLN A 26 -31.37 -8.84 3.86
CA GLN A 26 -32.23 -7.95 4.66
C GLN A 26 -33.11 -7.03 3.79
N VAL A 27 -32.57 -6.41 2.73
CA VAL A 27 -33.38 -5.60 1.80
C VAL A 27 -34.39 -6.47 1.04
N LEU A 28 -33.99 -7.66 0.60
CA LEU A 28 -34.88 -8.59 -0.10
C LEU A 28 -35.96 -9.16 0.83
N ILE A 29 -35.61 -9.51 2.07
CA ILE A 29 -36.55 -9.96 3.12
C ILE A 29 -37.49 -8.81 3.48
N GLY A 30 -36.96 -7.60 3.68
CA GLY A 30 -37.79 -6.44 4.01
C GLY A 30 -38.76 -6.08 2.89
N ALA A 31 -38.30 -6.10 1.63
CA ALA A 31 -39.18 -5.90 0.48
C ALA A 31 -40.19 -7.05 0.32
N GLY A 32 -39.78 -8.31 0.52
CA GLY A 32 -40.68 -9.46 0.52
C GLY A 32 -41.74 -9.41 1.60
N MET A 33 -41.38 -9.01 2.83
CA MET A 33 -42.32 -8.79 3.93
C MET A 33 -43.33 -7.68 3.62
N LEU A 34 -42.88 -6.59 2.99
CA LEU A 34 -43.77 -5.52 2.52
C LEU A 34 -44.72 -5.97 1.40
N MET A 35 -44.34 -6.96 0.58
CA MET A 35 -45.23 -7.56 -0.42
C MET A 35 -46.26 -8.49 0.20
N ILE A 36 -45.91 -9.23 1.25
CA ILE A 36 -46.85 -10.13 1.96
C ILE A 36 -47.89 -9.33 2.74
N TRP A 37 -47.49 -8.19 3.30
CA TRP A 37 -48.33 -7.31 4.12
C TRP A 37 -49.72 -6.99 3.52
N PRO A 38 -49.87 -6.52 2.26
CA PRO A 38 -51.17 -6.21 1.68
C PRO A 38 -52.10 -7.42 1.52
N PHE A 39 -51.57 -8.63 1.28
CA PHE A 39 -52.39 -9.85 1.23
C PHE A 39 -52.95 -10.20 2.60
N VAL A 40 -52.10 -10.18 3.63
CA VAL A 40 -52.53 -10.48 5.01
C VAL A 40 -53.50 -9.42 5.52
N LEU A 41 -53.24 -8.15 5.21
CA LEU A 41 -54.14 -7.06 5.55
C LEU A 41 -55.50 -7.21 4.83
N GLY A 42 -55.49 -7.62 3.56
CA GLY A 42 -56.69 -7.90 2.79
C GLY A 42 -57.55 -9.01 3.39
N ALA A 43 -56.93 -10.15 3.70
CA ALA A 43 -57.59 -11.26 4.37
C ALA A 43 -58.17 -10.84 5.73
N MET A 44 -57.41 -10.06 6.51
CA MET A 44 -57.87 -9.53 7.81
C MET A 44 -59.09 -8.63 7.67
N VAL A 45 -59.11 -7.71 6.69
CA VAL A 45 -60.26 -6.83 6.43
C VAL A 45 -61.48 -7.65 6.02
N GLY A 46 -61.29 -8.66 5.16
CA GLY A 46 -62.33 -9.59 4.75
C GLY A 46 -62.95 -10.32 5.93
N GLU A 47 -62.14 -11.02 6.73
CA GLU A 47 -62.60 -11.78 7.89
C GLU A 47 -63.23 -10.88 8.97
N ALA A 48 -62.63 -9.72 9.27
CA ALA A 48 -63.18 -8.77 10.25
C ALA A 48 -64.53 -8.20 9.79
N SER A 49 -64.70 -7.94 8.50
CA SER A 49 -65.97 -7.47 7.94
C SER A 49 -67.08 -8.53 8.04
N ALA A 50 -66.75 -9.80 7.77
CA ALA A 50 -67.66 -10.93 7.85
C ALA A 50 -68.04 -11.25 9.32
N ALA A 51 -67.06 -11.28 10.23
CA ALA A 51 -67.30 -11.43 11.67
C ALA A 51 -68.12 -10.26 12.25
N GLY A 52 -67.89 -9.03 11.75
CA GLY A 52 -68.68 -7.86 12.11
C GLY A 52 -70.14 -7.94 11.65
N ARG A 53 -70.39 -8.43 10.43
CA ARG A 53 -71.74 -8.73 9.94
C ARG A 53 -72.42 -9.82 10.76
N ALA A 54 -71.69 -10.90 11.08
CA ALA A 54 -72.15 -11.97 11.96
C ALA A 54 -72.57 -11.44 13.34
N ALA A 55 -71.76 -10.58 13.96
CA ALA A 55 -72.04 -9.98 15.26
C ALA A 55 -73.29 -9.07 15.27
N ARG A 56 -73.63 -8.46 14.12
CA ARG A 56 -74.86 -7.68 13.94
C ARG A 56 -76.07 -8.53 13.51
N GLY A 57 -75.89 -9.84 13.30
CA GLY A 57 -76.92 -10.73 12.76
C GLY A 57 -77.24 -10.49 11.27
N GLU A 58 -76.37 -9.77 10.56
CA GLU A 58 -76.50 -9.46 9.14
C GLU A 58 -76.01 -10.65 8.29
N GLY A 59 -76.73 -11.01 7.23
CA GLY A 59 -76.36 -12.10 6.32
C GLY A 59 -77.57 -12.78 5.69
N VAL A 60 -77.34 -13.57 4.64
CA VAL A 60 -78.40 -14.32 3.95
C VAL A 60 -78.68 -15.63 4.71
N PRO A 61 -79.91 -15.87 5.21
CA PRO A 61 -80.22 -17.09 5.94
C PRO A 61 -80.26 -18.31 5.00
N GLY A 62 -79.76 -19.44 5.49
CA GLY A 62 -79.75 -20.71 4.77
C GLY A 62 -79.52 -21.90 5.69
N THR A 63 -79.28 -23.06 5.10
CA THR A 63 -79.03 -24.31 5.80
C THR A 63 -77.61 -24.81 5.49
N PHE A 64 -76.84 -25.04 6.54
CA PHE A 64 -75.55 -25.72 6.47
C PHE A 64 -75.74 -27.22 6.71
N ILE A 65 -75.10 -28.05 5.88
CA ILE A 65 -75.08 -29.51 6.04
C ILE A 65 -73.66 -29.93 6.37
N ALA A 66 -73.44 -30.36 7.61
CA ALA A 66 -72.13 -30.82 8.09
C ALA A 66 -71.70 -32.09 7.33
N GLN A 67 -70.48 -32.11 6.76
CA GLN A 67 -69.97 -33.27 6.01
C GLN A 67 -68.75 -33.90 6.68
N SER A 68 -67.76 -33.08 7.02
CA SER A 68 -66.50 -33.55 7.60
C SER A 68 -66.05 -32.67 8.76
N GLU A 69 -65.61 -33.31 9.83
CA GLU A 69 -65.00 -32.64 10.97
C GLU A 69 -63.48 -32.68 10.84
N VAL A 70 -62.83 -31.54 11.03
CA VAL A 70 -61.36 -31.43 11.02
C VAL A 70 -60.92 -30.89 12.38
N CYS A 71 -60.23 -31.73 13.15
CA CYS A 71 -59.73 -31.38 14.47
C CYS A 71 -58.25 -30.94 14.42
N GLY A 72 -57.97 -29.78 14.98
CA GLY A 72 -56.63 -29.22 15.15
C GLY A 72 -56.28 -28.96 16.63
N ARG A 73 -55.11 -28.36 16.88
CA ARG A 73 -54.66 -27.99 18.24
C ARG A 73 -55.57 -26.96 18.94
N GLY A 74 -56.46 -26.30 18.20
CA GLY A 74 -57.33 -25.22 18.71
C GLY A 74 -58.82 -25.57 18.80
N GLY A 75 -59.22 -26.80 18.46
CA GLY A 75 -60.63 -27.21 18.38
C GLY A 75 -60.94 -28.07 17.15
N CYS A 76 -62.19 -28.50 17.02
CA CYS A 76 -62.70 -29.17 15.83
C CYS A 76 -63.61 -28.22 15.06
N SER A 77 -63.38 -28.10 13.74
CA SER A 77 -64.21 -27.30 12.84
C SER A 77 -64.99 -28.21 11.89
N TRP A 78 -66.26 -27.87 11.65
CA TRP A 78 -67.10 -28.59 10.69
C TRP A 78 -67.07 -27.93 9.32
N TYR A 79 -66.84 -28.75 8.29
CA TYR A 79 -66.88 -28.35 6.89
C TYR A 79 -68.04 -29.04 6.19
N GLY A 80 -68.68 -28.33 5.28
CA GLY A 80 -69.90 -28.80 4.66
C GLY A 80 -70.38 -27.95 3.50
N VAL A 81 -71.65 -28.14 3.15
CA VAL A 81 -72.31 -27.43 2.06
C VAL A 81 -73.36 -26.50 2.64
N PHE A 82 -73.39 -25.27 2.15
CA PHE A 82 -74.40 -24.27 2.50
C PHE A 82 -75.32 -23.98 1.33
N THR A 83 -76.62 -24.02 1.58
CA THR A 83 -77.66 -23.70 0.61
C THR A 83 -78.59 -22.63 1.17
N THR A 84 -78.79 -21.53 0.46
CA THR A 84 -79.91 -20.62 0.72
C THR A 84 -81.19 -21.29 0.19
N GLY A 85 -82.34 -21.08 0.83
CA GLY A 85 -83.57 -21.84 0.56
C GLY A 85 -84.20 -21.67 -0.85
N ASN A 86 -83.51 -21.04 -1.80
CA ASN A 86 -83.94 -20.82 -3.16
C ASN A 86 -83.22 -21.77 -4.13
N LEU A 87 -83.96 -22.43 -5.03
CA LEU A 87 -83.45 -23.41 -6.02
C LEU A 87 -82.45 -22.81 -7.05
N SER A 88 -82.29 -21.50 -7.10
CA SER A 88 -81.49 -20.77 -8.08
C SER A 88 -80.30 -20.00 -7.48
N ASP A 89 -80.06 -20.11 -6.17
CA ASP A 89 -78.95 -19.44 -5.51
C ASP A 89 -77.68 -20.32 -5.44
N PRO A 90 -76.48 -19.72 -5.40
CA PRO A 90 -75.22 -20.44 -5.39
C PRO A 90 -75.10 -21.33 -4.14
N THR A 91 -74.83 -22.61 -4.39
CA THR A 91 -74.46 -23.57 -3.35
C THR A 91 -72.98 -23.38 -3.02
N HIS A 92 -72.67 -23.06 -1.77
CA HIS A 92 -71.29 -22.95 -1.32
C HIS A 92 -70.81 -24.30 -0.81
N GLU A 93 -69.86 -24.92 -1.51
CA GLU A 93 -69.26 -26.19 -1.12
C GLU A 93 -68.00 -25.99 -0.28
N ARG A 94 -67.76 -26.90 0.67
CA ARG A 94 -66.58 -26.92 1.56
C ARG A 94 -66.39 -25.66 2.43
N VAL A 95 -67.49 -25.05 2.85
CA VAL A 95 -67.44 -23.92 3.78
C VAL A 95 -67.34 -24.39 5.24
N GLU A 96 -66.60 -23.65 6.06
CA GLU A 96 -66.49 -23.87 7.50
C GLU A 96 -67.73 -23.32 8.23
N LEU A 97 -68.27 -24.07 9.20
CA LEU A 97 -69.30 -23.57 10.12
C LEU A 97 -68.63 -22.94 11.34
N ARG A 98 -68.83 -21.64 11.54
CA ARG A 98 -68.34 -20.89 12.72
C ARG A 98 -69.47 -20.51 13.68
N GLY A 99 -69.13 -20.28 14.94
CA GLY A 99 -70.09 -19.86 15.98
C GLY A 99 -70.83 -21.02 16.64
N ASP A 100 -70.37 -22.26 16.45
CA ASP A 100 -71.00 -23.47 17.00
C ASP A 100 -70.95 -23.53 18.54
N SER A 101 -70.13 -22.70 19.19
CA SER A 101 -69.99 -22.58 20.65
C SER A 101 -69.87 -23.92 21.40
N GLY A 102 -69.32 -24.95 20.75
CA GLY A 102 -69.19 -26.29 21.33
C GLY A 102 -70.47 -27.12 21.35
N HIS A 103 -71.48 -26.77 20.54
CA HIS A 103 -72.64 -27.63 20.31
C HIS A 103 -72.16 -28.91 19.60
N SER A 104 -72.66 -30.07 20.02
CA SER A 104 -72.35 -31.34 19.36
C SER A 104 -73.05 -31.41 18.00
N VAL A 105 -72.36 -30.96 16.96
CA VAL A 105 -72.78 -31.14 15.56
C VAL A 105 -72.41 -32.56 15.12
N HIS A 106 -73.30 -33.22 14.40
CA HIS A 106 -73.09 -34.56 13.84
C HIS A 106 -72.98 -34.52 12.32
N ALA A 107 -72.30 -35.50 11.74
CA ALA A 107 -72.22 -35.65 10.29
C ALA A 107 -73.63 -35.73 9.67
N PHE A 108 -73.81 -35.03 8.55
CA PHE A 108 -75.08 -34.82 7.81
C PHE A 108 -76.17 -34.06 8.56
N GLN A 109 -75.87 -33.49 9.72
CA GLN A 109 -76.81 -32.64 10.44
C GLN A 109 -77.04 -31.33 9.67
N LYS A 110 -78.31 -30.93 9.58
CA LYS A 110 -78.73 -29.64 9.05
C LYS A 110 -78.75 -28.61 10.17
N VAL A 111 -77.98 -27.54 10.01
CA VAL A 111 -77.85 -26.46 11.00
C VAL A 111 -78.26 -25.14 10.34
N PRO A 112 -79.15 -24.34 10.95
CA PRO A 112 -79.45 -23.01 10.44
C PRO A 112 -78.21 -22.11 10.54
N ALA A 113 -77.81 -21.53 9.42
CA ALA A 113 -76.62 -20.70 9.31
C ALA A 113 -76.89 -19.49 8.41
N ARG A 114 -76.01 -18.50 8.46
CA ARG A 114 -76.07 -17.28 7.66
C ARG A 114 -74.80 -17.14 6.84
N ASP A 115 -74.97 -16.86 5.55
CA ASP A 115 -73.87 -16.36 4.72
C ASP A 115 -73.63 -14.90 5.07
N VAL A 116 -72.48 -14.66 5.70
CA VAL A 116 -72.00 -13.34 6.13
C VAL A 116 -71.09 -12.70 5.09
N GLY A 117 -71.17 -13.16 3.84
CA GLY A 117 -70.43 -12.72 2.67
C GLY A 117 -68.93 -13.03 2.75
N SER A 118 -68.59 -14.17 3.34
CA SER A 118 -67.26 -14.79 3.27
C SER A 118 -67.32 -15.96 2.31
N ARG A 119 -66.24 -16.22 1.55
CA ARG A 119 -66.18 -17.38 0.65
C ARG A 119 -65.90 -18.68 1.39
N ASP A 120 -65.28 -18.59 2.57
CA ASP A 120 -64.66 -19.74 3.23
C ASP A 120 -65.46 -20.24 4.42
N PHE A 121 -66.38 -19.44 4.96
CA PHE A 121 -67.15 -19.81 6.14
C PHE A 121 -68.55 -19.20 6.18
N VAL A 122 -69.44 -19.90 6.87
CA VAL A 122 -70.79 -19.45 7.23
C VAL A 122 -70.94 -19.43 8.74
N HIS A 123 -71.85 -18.60 9.24
CA HIS A 123 -72.00 -18.39 10.68
C HIS A 123 -73.28 -19.04 11.19
N MET A 124 -73.20 -19.87 12.24
CA MET A 124 -74.37 -20.50 12.86
C MET A 124 -75.34 -19.44 13.39
N GLU A 125 -76.64 -19.63 13.12
CA GLU A 125 -77.66 -18.68 13.56
C GLU A 125 -77.76 -18.66 15.09
N GLY A 126 -77.65 -17.47 15.69
CA GLY A 126 -77.59 -17.29 17.15
C GLY A 126 -76.23 -17.64 17.80
N GLY A 127 -75.25 -18.09 17.01
CA GLY A 127 -73.90 -18.42 17.46
C GLY A 127 -73.04 -17.19 17.80
N ARG A 128 -72.09 -17.33 18.72
CA ARG A 128 -71.18 -16.22 19.10
C ARG A 128 -70.20 -15.90 17.95
N PRO A 129 -69.95 -14.62 17.62
CA PRO A 129 -69.00 -14.25 16.58
C PRO A 129 -67.57 -14.62 16.96
N GLU A 130 -66.87 -15.29 16.06
CA GLU A 130 -65.48 -15.69 16.24
C GLU A 130 -64.52 -14.66 15.63
N TRP A 131 -63.81 -13.95 16.49
CA TRP A 131 -62.85 -12.90 16.09
C TRP A 131 -61.39 -13.38 16.05
N LEU A 132 -61.13 -14.58 16.57
CA LEU A 132 -59.77 -15.07 16.80
C LEU A 132 -58.92 -15.17 15.51
N PRO A 133 -59.44 -15.66 14.37
CA PRO A 133 -58.71 -15.66 13.10
C PRO A 133 -58.34 -14.25 12.64
N SER A 134 -59.27 -13.30 12.76
CA SER A 134 -59.07 -11.89 12.37
C SER A 134 -57.99 -11.21 13.22
N PHE A 135 -57.92 -11.50 14.53
CA PHE A 135 -56.84 -11.01 15.40
C PHE A 135 -55.47 -11.61 15.02
N GLY A 136 -55.42 -12.90 14.69
CA GLY A 136 -54.20 -13.57 14.22
C GLY A 136 -53.65 -12.93 12.93
N ALA A 137 -54.53 -12.69 11.95
CA ALA A 137 -54.16 -12.02 10.71
C ALA A 137 -53.70 -10.57 10.94
N ALA A 138 -54.35 -9.83 11.85
CA ALA A 138 -53.97 -8.47 12.20
C ALA A 138 -52.56 -8.37 12.81
N ILE A 139 -52.22 -9.27 13.74
CA ILE A 139 -50.88 -9.35 14.34
C ILE A 139 -49.84 -9.70 13.27
N PHE A 140 -50.14 -10.65 12.39
CA PHE A 140 -49.25 -11.04 11.31
C PHE A 140 -49.03 -9.91 10.29
N ALA A 141 -50.08 -9.15 9.95
CA ALA A 141 -49.98 -7.97 9.09
C ALA A 141 -49.11 -6.88 9.75
N ALA A 142 -49.35 -6.57 11.02
CA ALA A 142 -48.56 -5.58 11.75
C ALA A 142 -47.08 -5.98 11.84
N TYR A 143 -46.80 -7.27 12.06
CA TYR A 143 -45.45 -7.81 12.11
C TYR A 143 -44.73 -7.69 10.75
N THR A 144 -45.34 -8.20 9.69
CA THR A 144 -44.75 -8.19 8.33
C THR A 144 -44.54 -6.77 7.81
N GLY A 145 -45.53 -5.88 7.94
CA GLY A 145 -45.41 -4.48 7.55
C GLY A 145 -44.36 -3.71 8.39
N GLY A 146 -44.42 -3.86 9.72
CA GLY A 146 -43.53 -3.15 10.64
C GLY A 146 -42.07 -3.55 10.51
N VAL A 147 -41.79 -4.86 10.46
CA VAL A 147 -40.42 -5.38 10.28
C VAL A 147 -39.89 -5.01 8.89
N GLY A 148 -40.71 -5.17 7.85
CA GLY A 148 -40.33 -4.81 6.48
C GLY A 148 -39.94 -3.34 6.33
N LEU A 149 -40.70 -2.43 6.95
CA LEU A 149 -40.43 -0.99 6.93
C LEU A 149 -39.17 -0.64 7.74
N LEU A 150 -39.01 -1.21 8.93
CA LEU A 150 -37.85 -0.96 9.80
C LEU A 150 -36.54 -1.37 9.11
N VAL A 151 -36.50 -2.57 8.53
CA VAL A 151 -35.29 -3.11 7.87
C VAL A 151 -34.90 -2.25 6.66
N ASN A 152 -35.86 -1.85 5.83
CA ASN A 152 -35.59 -0.97 4.69
C ASN A 152 -35.16 0.44 5.12
N ALA A 153 -35.77 1.01 6.16
CA ALA A 153 -35.41 2.32 6.69
C ALA A 153 -33.97 2.36 7.23
N LEU A 154 -33.53 1.30 7.91
CA LEU A 154 -32.16 1.16 8.40
C LEU A 154 -31.14 1.12 7.25
N ALA A 155 -31.42 0.35 6.19
CA ALA A 155 -30.58 0.29 5.00
C ALA A 155 -30.49 1.66 4.29
N LEU A 156 -31.63 2.34 4.08
CA LEU A 156 -31.68 3.66 3.44
C LEU A 156 -30.97 4.74 4.25
N ARG A 157 -31.11 4.71 5.59
CA ARG A 157 -30.41 5.63 6.50
C ARG A 157 -28.90 5.46 6.41
N GLY A 158 -28.42 4.23 6.27
CA GLY A 158 -27.02 3.93 6.05
C GLY A 158 -26.47 4.51 4.74
N VAL A 159 -27.21 4.35 3.63
CA VAL A 159 -26.88 4.98 2.34
C VAL A 159 -26.88 6.50 2.42
N HIS A 160 -27.78 7.08 3.22
CA HIS A 160 -27.82 8.53 3.43
C HIS A 160 -26.61 9.02 4.23
N ARG A 161 -26.22 8.31 5.29
CA ARG A 161 -25.07 8.64 6.15
C ARG A 161 -23.73 8.49 5.44
N ALA A 162 -23.62 7.59 4.47
CA ALA A 162 -22.40 7.44 3.66
C ALA A 162 -22.17 8.60 2.66
N ARG A 163 -23.05 9.62 2.60
CA ARG A 163 -22.83 10.80 1.76
C ARG A 163 -21.74 11.69 2.36
N SER A 164 -20.84 12.17 1.51
CA SER A 164 -19.88 13.22 1.86
C SER A 164 -20.54 14.39 2.60
N SER A 165 -19.88 14.86 3.66
CA SER A 165 -20.37 15.95 4.52
C SER A 165 -20.77 17.19 3.70
N PRO A 166 -21.75 17.99 4.14
CA PRO A 166 -22.09 19.25 3.48
C PRO A 166 -20.89 20.19 3.33
N ALA A 167 -19.94 20.13 4.28
CA ALA A 167 -18.70 20.91 4.28
C ALA A 167 -17.75 20.54 3.14
N SER A 168 -17.51 19.25 2.89
CA SER A 168 -16.69 18.79 1.75
C SER A 168 -17.29 19.20 0.40
N ARG A 169 -18.63 19.12 0.27
CA ARG A 169 -19.35 19.61 -0.93
C ARG A 169 -19.19 21.13 -1.15
N ARG A 170 -19.17 21.92 -0.07
CA ARG A 170 -18.95 23.38 -0.14
C ARG A 170 -17.51 23.74 -0.50
N ARG A 171 -16.50 22.99 -0.03
CA ARG A 171 -15.09 23.17 -0.43
C ARG A 171 -14.89 22.93 -1.93
N VAL A 172 -15.43 21.82 -2.46
CA VAL A 172 -15.40 21.50 -3.90
C VAL A 172 -16.09 22.57 -4.74
N ALA A 173 -17.20 23.16 -4.27
CA ALA A 173 -17.89 24.23 -4.98
C ALA A 173 -17.08 25.55 -4.99
N ARG A 174 -16.27 25.82 -3.96
CA ARG A 174 -15.38 26.99 -3.89
C ARG A 174 -14.13 26.80 -4.76
N GLU A 175 -13.49 25.64 -4.72
CA GLU A 175 -12.32 25.34 -5.56
C GLU A 175 -12.66 25.22 -7.04
N ARG A 176 -13.85 24.70 -7.39
CA ARG A 176 -14.34 24.74 -8.77
C ARG A 176 -14.44 26.15 -9.35
N LYS A 177 -14.72 27.17 -8.52
CA LYS A 177 -14.74 28.56 -8.99
C LYS A 177 -13.34 29.11 -9.25
N GLY A 178 -12.31 28.59 -8.57
CA GLY A 178 -10.91 28.95 -8.82
C GLY A 178 -10.28 28.20 -10.00
N SER A 179 -10.73 26.97 -10.30
CA SER A 179 -10.13 26.11 -11.34
C SER A 179 -10.79 26.18 -12.72
N VAL A 180 -11.87 26.95 -12.91
CA VAL A 180 -12.53 27.12 -14.24
C VAL A 180 -11.52 27.58 -15.30
N LEU A 181 -10.60 28.48 -14.94
CA LEU A 181 -9.52 28.95 -15.81
C LEU A 181 -8.46 27.88 -16.17
N ARG A 182 -8.33 26.80 -15.38
CA ARG A 182 -7.41 25.68 -15.65
C ARG A 182 -8.12 24.49 -16.32
N SER A 183 -9.46 24.51 -16.38
CA SER A 183 -10.32 23.42 -16.87
C SER A 183 -10.58 23.41 -18.38
N LEU A 184 -10.08 24.39 -19.13
CA LEU A 184 -10.28 24.45 -20.58
C LEU A 184 -9.23 23.62 -21.36
N SER A 185 -8.13 23.21 -20.72
CA SER A 185 -7.09 22.36 -21.33
C SER A 185 -7.37 20.84 -21.28
N ASP A 186 -8.41 20.38 -20.56
CA ASP A 186 -8.73 18.95 -20.38
C ASP A 186 -9.84 18.41 -21.32
N ARG A 187 -10.15 19.13 -22.41
CA ARG A 187 -11.24 18.78 -23.33
C ARG A 187 -10.95 17.66 -24.33
N ALA A 188 -9.79 16.99 -24.28
CA ALA A 188 -9.48 15.87 -25.16
C ALA A 188 -8.83 14.70 -24.41
N ARG A 189 -9.63 13.84 -23.76
CA ARG A 189 -9.30 12.43 -23.43
C ARG A 189 -10.40 11.73 -22.61
N TRP A 190 -11.62 11.63 -23.16
CA TRP A 190 -12.74 10.97 -22.46
C TRP A 190 -13.36 9.84 -23.29
N GLY A 191 -12.51 9.01 -23.91
CA GLY A 191 -12.90 7.79 -24.60
C GLY A 191 -13.10 6.61 -23.64
N TRP A 192 -14.03 5.73 -23.97
CA TRP A 192 -14.30 4.46 -23.26
C TRP A 192 -13.24 3.38 -23.53
N SER A 193 -12.23 3.65 -24.37
CA SER A 193 -11.17 2.71 -24.73
C SER A 193 -10.17 2.55 -23.58
N ALA A 194 -10.38 1.50 -22.79
CA ALA A 194 -9.64 1.18 -21.58
C ALA A 194 -8.27 0.51 -21.79
N ARG A 195 -7.89 0.19 -23.03
CA ARG A 195 -6.64 -0.55 -23.31
C ARG A 195 -5.60 0.39 -23.91
N PRO A 196 -4.57 0.81 -23.16
CA PRO A 196 -3.31 1.16 -23.81
C PRO A 196 -2.81 -0.06 -24.60
N GLY A 197 -2.19 0.17 -25.77
CA GLY A 197 -1.75 -0.89 -26.68
C GLY A 197 -0.71 -1.83 -26.07
N TYR A 198 0.02 -1.36 -25.05
CA TYR A 198 1.00 -2.13 -24.28
C TYR A 198 1.02 -1.68 -22.81
N SER A 199 1.58 -2.50 -21.93
CA SER A 199 1.83 -2.18 -20.53
C SER A 199 3.26 -2.58 -20.20
N THR A 200 4.05 -1.63 -19.74
CA THR A 200 5.46 -1.86 -19.37
C THR A 200 5.57 -2.81 -18.18
N ILE A 201 4.66 -2.67 -17.20
CA ILE A 201 4.61 -3.51 -16.00
C ILE A 201 3.35 -4.37 -16.00
N LYS A 202 3.50 -5.68 -15.74
CA LYS A 202 2.37 -6.63 -15.64
C LYS A 202 1.76 -6.60 -14.24
N VAL A 203 0.78 -5.72 -14.01
CA VAL A 203 0.06 -5.65 -12.73
C VAL A 203 -1.24 -6.46 -12.77
N LYS A 204 -1.36 -7.45 -11.88
CA LYS A 204 -2.62 -8.18 -11.65
C LYS A 204 -3.25 -7.73 -10.34
N VAL A 205 -4.36 -6.99 -10.42
CA VAL A 205 -5.19 -6.68 -9.25
C VAL A 205 -5.84 -7.98 -8.76
N ALA A 206 -5.71 -8.25 -7.46
CA ALA A 206 -6.26 -9.46 -6.86
C ALA A 206 -7.79 -9.33 -6.72
N ARG A 207 -8.49 -10.44 -6.91
CA ARG A 207 -9.94 -10.54 -6.73
C ARG A 207 -10.22 -11.53 -5.62
N SER A 208 -11.16 -11.19 -4.74
CA SER A 208 -11.58 -12.09 -3.69
C SER A 208 -12.31 -13.29 -4.27
N LYS A 209 -11.79 -14.52 -4.08
CA LYS A 209 -12.49 -15.74 -4.51
C LYS A 209 -13.79 -15.95 -3.72
N GLY A 210 -13.77 -15.66 -2.42
CA GLY A 210 -14.91 -15.86 -1.52
C GLY A 210 -16.10 -14.97 -1.89
N TRP A 211 -15.87 -13.66 -2.06
CA TRP A 211 -16.93 -12.72 -2.46
C TRP A 211 -17.48 -13.01 -3.85
N THR A 212 -16.67 -13.57 -4.76
CA THR A 212 -17.15 -13.93 -6.09
C THR A 212 -18.02 -15.17 -6.10
N LEU A 213 -17.70 -16.17 -5.29
CA LEU A 213 -18.55 -17.34 -5.09
C LEU A 213 -19.85 -16.97 -4.39
N ALA A 214 -19.78 -16.12 -3.35
CA ALA A 214 -20.96 -15.58 -2.69
C ALA A 214 -21.84 -14.79 -3.68
N GLY A 215 -21.23 -13.95 -4.53
CA GLY A 215 -21.93 -13.25 -5.60
C GLY A 215 -22.64 -14.18 -6.58
N VAL A 216 -21.99 -15.27 -7.01
CA VAL A 216 -22.64 -16.29 -7.86
C VAL A 216 -23.84 -16.93 -7.14
N GLY A 217 -23.69 -17.27 -5.85
CA GLY A 217 -24.80 -17.80 -5.05
C GLY A 217 -25.97 -16.83 -4.90
N VAL A 218 -25.69 -15.54 -4.67
CA VAL A 218 -26.72 -14.47 -4.62
C VAL A 218 -27.40 -14.32 -5.98
N LEU A 219 -26.65 -14.39 -7.09
CA LEU A 219 -27.23 -14.31 -8.43
C LEU A 219 -28.21 -15.47 -8.69
N LEU A 220 -27.83 -16.69 -8.32
CA LEU A 220 -28.70 -17.87 -8.42
C LEU A 220 -29.96 -17.71 -7.56
N LEU A 221 -29.82 -17.23 -6.32
CA LEU A 221 -30.95 -16.97 -5.43
C LEU A 221 -31.91 -15.92 -6.01
N LEU A 222 -31.38 -14.84 -6.60
CA LEU A 222 -32.19 -13.80 -7.24
C LEU A 222 -32.99 -14.35 -8.42
N VAL A 223 -32.40 -15.24 -9.23
CA VAL A 223 -33.08 -15.92 -10.34
C VAL A 223 -34.20 -16.81 -9.82
N VAL A 224 -33.95 -17.61 -8.78
CA VAL A 224 -34.99 -18.45 -8.16
C VAL A 224 -36.14 -17.60 -7.62
N MET A 225 -35.84 -16.51 -6.90
CA MET A 225 -36.86 -15.59 -6.37
C MET A 225 -37.71 -14.95 -7.49
N LEU A 226 -37.09 -14.55 -8.61
CA LEU A 226 -37.81 -14.02 -9.78
C LEU A 226 -38.76 -15.05 -10.41
N LEU A 227 -38.32 -16.30 -10.54
CA LEU A 227 -39.13 -17.39 -11.10
C LEU A 227 -40.29 -17.75 -10.17
N SER A 228 -40.01 -17.92 -8.86
CA SER A 228 -41.04 -18.20 -7.86
C SER A 228 -42.09 -17.08 -7.79
N PHE A 229 -41.66 -15.82 -7.90
CA PHE A 229 -42.58 -14.69 -7.97
C PHE A 229 -43.52 -14.78 -9.19
N GLY A 230 -42.97 -15.07 -10.38
CA GLY A 230 -43.77 -15.23 -11.59
C GLY A 230 -44.80 -16.37 -11.50
N LEU A 231 -44.43 -17.50 -10.87
CA LEU A 231 -45.32 -18.63 -10.64
C LEU A 231 -46.45 -18.30 -9.66
N ILE A 232 -46.14 -17.69 -8.50
CA ILE A 232 -47.14 -17.28 -7.51
C ILE A 232 -48.11 -16.25 -8.11
N TRP A 233 -47.59 -15.34 -8.95
CA TRP A 233 -48.40 -14.32 -9.61
C TRP A 233 -49.46 -14.89 -10.56
N VAL A 234 -49.17 -16.02 -11.21
CA VAL A 234 -50.08 -16.67 -12.17
C VAL A 234 -51.18 -17.46 -11.44
N GLU A 235 -50.84 -18.13 -10.33
CA GLU A 235 -51.79 -18.96 -9.57
C GLU A 235 -52.86 -18.14 -8.84
N PHE A 236 -52.56 -16.90 -8.42
CA PHE A 236 -53.45 -16.09 -7.58
C PHE A 236 -54.41 -15.17 -8.34
N ASN A 237 -54.45 -15.22 -9.68
CA ASN A 237 -55.06 -14.15 -10.50
C ASN A 237 -56.29 -14.59 -11.31
N GLU A 238 -57.14 -15.47 -10.75
CA GLU A 238 -58.40 -15.86 -11.42
C GLU A 238 -59.55 -14.85 -11.19
N GLU A 239 -59.56 -14.05 -10.12
CA GLU A 239 -60.54 -12.97 -9.89
C GLU A 239 -59.95 -11.77 -9.13
N THR A 240 -59.77 -10.63 -9.80
CA THR A 240 -59.04 -9.47 -9.25
C THR A 240 -59.76 -8.76 -8.10
N THR A 241 -59.26 -8.94 -6.88
CA THR A 241 -59.68 -8.16 -5.69
C THR A 241 -58.88 -6.85 -5.54
N LEU A 242 -59.44 -5.83 -4.86
CA LEU A 242 -58.73 -4.55 -4.58
C LEU A 242 -57.39 -4.75 -3.83
N THR A 243 -57.29 -5.84 -3.06
CA THR A 243 -56.11 -6.24 -2.30
C THR A 243 -55.01 -6.82 -3.19
N GLU A 244 -55.38 -7.54 -4.24
CA GLU A 244 -54.43 -8.01 -5.28
C GLU A 244 -53.90 -6.86 -6.12
N VAL A 245 -54.72 -5.84 -6.42
CA VAL A 245 -54.26 -4.63 -7.11
C VAL A 245 -53.25 -3.85 -6.27
N ALA A 246 -53.46 -3.76 -4.95
CA ALA A 246 -52.50 -3.14 -4.04
C ALA A 246 -51.18 -3.92 -3.96
N ALA A 247 -51.24 -5.25 -3.93
CA ALA A 247 -50.05 -6.10 -4.00
C ALA A 247 -49.32 -6.01 -5.36
N ALA A 248 -50.07 -5.92 -6.47
CA ALA A 248 -49.56 -5.72 -7.82
C ALA A 248 -48.65 -4.50 -7.94
N SER A 249 -48.99 -3.43 -7.22
CA SER A 249 -48.26 -2.17 -7.27
C SER A 249 -46.81 -2.29 -6.73
N TRP A 250 -46.53 -3.29 -5.89
CA TRP A 250 -45.19 -3.55 -5.35
C TRP A 250 -44.30 -4.37 -6.29
N ALA A 251 -44.88 -5.16 -7.19
CA ALA A 251 -44.17 -5.99 -8.17
C ALA A 251 -43.15 -5.21 -9.03
N PRO A 252 -43.49 -4.06 -9.66
CA PRO A 252 -42.52 -3.31 -10.45
C PRO A 252 -41.39 -2.70 -9.59
N ILE A 253 -41.69 -2.29 -8.35
CA ILE A 253 -40.69 -1.77 -7.41
C ILE A 253 -39.69 -2.88 -7.05
N PHE A 254 -40.20 -4.07 -6.73
CA PHE A 254 -39.38 -5.24 -6.41
C PHE A 254 -38.53 -5.67 -7.61
N ALA A 255 -39.09 -5.70 -8.81
CA ALA A 255 -38.37 -6.02 -10.04
C ALA A 255 -37.21 -5.03 -10.30
N VAL A 256 -37.42 -3.71 -10.10
CA VAL A 256 -36.37 -2.70 -10.23
C VAL A 256 -35.24 -2.92 -9.22
N VAL A 257 -35.58 -3.27 -7.97
CA VAL A 257 -34.59 -3.59 -6.94
C VAL A 257 -33.79 -4.84 -7.33
N LEU A 258 -34.47 -5.92 -7.71
CA LEU A 258 -33.85 -7.18 -8.14
C LEU A 258 -32.90 -6.99 -9.33
N VAL A 259 -33.33 -6.28 -10.37
CA VAL A 259 -32.50 -5.94 -11.54
C VAL A 259 -31.29 -5.11 -11.12
N GLY A 260 -31.49 -4.14 -10.23
CA GLY A 260 -30.40 -3.32 -9.68
C GLY A 260 -29.35 -4.16 -8.93
N VAL A 261 -29.79 -5.08 -8.07
CA VAL A 261 -28.90 -6.01 -7.36
C VAL A 261 -28.21 -6.96 -8.35
N ALA A 262 -28.96 -7.55 -9.28
CA ALA A 262 -28.45 -8.49 -10.27
C ALA A 262 -27.35 -7.87 -11.15
N ILE A 263 -27.53 -6.64 -11.64
CA ILE A 263 -26.50 -5.92 -12.41
C ILE A 263 -25.22 -5.72 -11.60
N GLN A 264 -25.33 -5.36 -10.32
CA GLN A 264 -24.16 -5.15 -9.46
C GLN A 264 -23.44 -6.46 -9.13
N THR A 265 -24.21 -7.51 -8.83
CA THR A 265 -23.69 -8.86 -8.62
C THR A 265 -23.01 -9.39 -9.88
N LEU A 266 -23.61 -9.17 -11.06
CA LEU A 266 -23.03 -9.55 -12.34
C LEU A 266 -21.72 -8.81 -12.62
N ARG A 267 -21.64 -7.50 -12.32
CA ARG A 267 -20.39 -6.74 -12.42
C ARG A 267 -19.32 -7.28 -11.47
N LEU A 268 -19.70 -7.58 -10.24
CA LEU A 268 -18.83 -8.27 -9.28
C LEU A 268 -18.32 -9.60 -9.83
N VAL A 269 -19.13 -10.33 -10.59
CA VAL A 269 -18.78 -11.63 -11.19
C VAL A 269 -17.93 -11.49 -12.46
N LEU A 270 -18.21 -10.53 -13.34
CA LEU A 270 -17.63 -10.46 -14.68
C LEU A 270 -16.51 -9.42 -14.82
N VAL A 271 -16.60 -8.28 -14.14
CA VAL A 271 -15.68 -7.16 -14.32
C VAL A 271 -14.47 -7.35 -13.41
N ARG A 272 -13.30 -7.61 -14.01
CA ARG A 272 -12.03 -7.70 -13.27
C ARG A 272 -11.38 -6.32 -13.21
N PRO A 273 -11.01 -5.80 -12.02
CA PRO A 273 -10.19 -4.61 -11.96
C PRO A 273 -8.84 -4.89 -12.64
N ARG A 274 -8.35 -3.92 -13.40
CA ARG A 274 -7.10 -4.02 -14.17
C ARG A 274 -6.31 -2.73 -14.00
N MET A 275 -5.00 -2.87 -13.98
CA MET A 275 -4.06 -1.76 -13.93
C MET A 275 -3.04 -1.98 -15.03
N TRP A 276 -2.79 -0.94 -15.80
CA TRP A 276 -1.75 -0.88 -16.82
C TRP A 276 -0.80 0.26 -16.47
N VAL A 277 0.46 0.08 -16.79
CA VAL A 277 1.49 1.11 -16.62
C VAL A 277 2.05 1.40 -17.99
N THR A 278 2.01 2.67 -18.38
CA THR A 278 2.64 3.20 -19.59
C THR A 278 3.86 4.02 -19.18
N ASP A 279 4.66 4.49 -20.12
CA ASP A 279 5.89 5.24 -19.83
C ASP A 279 5.64 6.51 -18.99
N ASP A 280 4.48 7.16 -19.19
CA ASP A 280 4.14 8.45 -18.56
C ASP A 280 2.94 8.42 -17.60
N GLU A 281 2.12 7.37 -17.62
CA GLU A 281 0.92 7.30 -16.78
C GLU A 281 0.57 5.88 -16.30
N ILE A 282 -0.05 5.83 -15.12
CA ILE A 282 -0.73 4.65 -14.58
C ILE A 282 -2.20 4.72 -14.98
N VAL A 283 -2.71 3.66 -15.59
CA VAL A 283 -4.10 3.53 -16.04
C VAL A 283 -4.80 2.44 -15.22
N ILE A 284 -5.78 2.82 -14.41
CA ILE A 284 -6.56 1.90 -13.57
C ILE A 284 -8.00 1.85 -14.08
N TRP A 285 -8.47 0.64 -14.36
CA TRP A 285 -9.87 0.38 -14.65
C TRP A 285 -10.48 -0.53 -13.60
N ASP A 286 -11.48 0.01 -12.92
CA ASP A 286 -12.38 -0.76 -12.08
C ASP A 286 -13.81 -0.42 -12.46
N GLY A 287 -14.44 -1.29 -13.27
CA GLY A 287 -15.82 -1.09 -13.71
C GLY A 287 -16.85 -1.21 -12.57
N LEU A 288 -16.41 -1.64 -11.39
CA LEU A 288 -17.22 -1.80 -10.20
C LEU A 288 -17.35 -0.47 -9.44
N LEU A 289 -16.24 0.17 -9.07
CA LEU A 289 -16.23 1.43 -8.31
C LEU A 289 -16.16 2.69 -9.18
N LEU A 290 -15.54 2.60 -10.34
CA LEU A 290 -15.32 3.73 -11.25
C LEU A 290 -16.32 3.69 -12.42
N TRP A 291 -16.79 4.85 -12.83
CA TRP A 291 -17.64 4.96 -14.04
C TRP A 291 -16.82 5.16 -15.31
N LYS A 292 -15.54 5.52 -15.17
CA LYS A 292 -14.54 5.69 -16.23
C LYS A 292 -13.17 5.21 -15.76
N VAL A 293 -12.26 5.01 -16.71
CA VAL A 293 -10.86 4.70 -16.43
C VAL A 293 -10.22 5.86 -15.66
N LEU A 294 -9.45 5.55 -14.62
CA LEU A 294 -8.63 6.50 -13.89
C LEU A 294 -7.23 6.52 -14.51
N ARG A 295 -6.75 7.69 -14.91
CA ARG A 295 -5.39 7.90 -15.42
C ARG A 295 -4.64 8.80 -14.44
N ILE A 296 -3.47 8.36 -14.00
CA ILE A 296 -2.63 9.08 -13.04
C ILE A 296 -1.28 9.32 -13.72
N PRO A 297 -0.93 10.57 -14.06
CA PRO A 297 0.36 10.86 -14.68
C PRO A 297 1.50 10.59 -13.67
N ARG A 298 2.65 10.17 -14.18
CA ARG A 298 3.88 9.90 -13.42
C ARG A 298 4.27 11.08 -12.53
N THR A 299 4.12 12.31 -13.04
CA THR A 299 4.42 13.56 -12.34
C THR A 299 3.52 13.85 -11.14
N ALA A 300 2.32 13.24 -11.09
CA ALA A 300 1.40 13.40 -9.97
C ALA A 300 1.69 12.43 -8.82
N LEU A 301 2.61 11.47 -8.99
CA LEU A 301 2.98 10.50 -7.95
C LEU A 301 4.18 11.01 -7.15
N THR A 302 4.12 10.85 -5.83
CA THR A 302 5.22 11.20 -4.93
C THR A 302 5.95 9.96 -4.42
N ALA A 303 5.21 8.91 -4.07
CA ALA A 303 5.79 7.71 -3.51
C ALA A 303 4.87 6.50 -3.67
N ILE A 304 5.48 5.32 -3.66
CA ILE A 304 4.80 4.03 -3.70
C ILE A 304 5.20 3.25 -2.46
N HIS A 305 4.22 2.66 -1.79
CA HIS A 305 4.43 1.88 -0.58
C HIS A 305 3.81 0.49 -0.72
N TYR A 306 4.46 -0.48 -0.11
CA TYR A 306 4.00 -1.85 0.05
C TYR A 306 3.62 -2.09 1.52
N GLY A 307 2.49 -2.74 1.78
CA GLY A 307 2.01 -3.04 3.13
C GLY A 307 0.63 -2.46 3.44
N GLU A 308 0.16 -2.63 4.67
CA GLU A 308 -1.09 -2.03 5.13
C GLU A 308 -0.95 -0.50 5.19
N PRO A 309 -2.01 0.25 4.82
CA PRO A 309 -2.00 1.70 4.98
C PRO A 309 -1.72 2.05 6.44
N LEU A 310 -0.86 3.04 6.69
CA LEU A 310 -0.69 3.59 8.05
C LEU A 310 -2.08 4.00 8.54
N MET A 311 -2.63 3.28 9.53
CA MET A 311 -3.86 3.65 10.23
C MET A 311 -3.62 4.84 11.19
N CYS A 312 -2.91 5.86 10.73
CA CYS A 312 -2.67 7.10 11.48
C CYS A 312 -3.29 8.28 10.75
N GLN A 313 -4.46 8.69 11.27
CA GLN A 313 -4.97 10.07 11.29
C GLN A 313 -4.98 10.80 9.93
N VAL A 314 -5.97 10.51 9.10
CA VAL A 314 -6.95 11.47 8.51
C VAL A 314 -7.75 10.65 7.50
N GLU A 315 -8.89 10.13 7.95
CA GLU A 315 -9.82 9.35 7.15
C GLU A 315 -10.37 10.07 5.89
N GLU A 316 -10.11 11.38 5.74
CA GLU A 316 -10.69 12.20 4.67
C GLU A 316 -9.97 12.12 3.30
N ASP A 317 -8.69 11.72 3.24
CA ASP A 317 -7.86 11.81 2.01
C ASP A 317 -7.47 10.46 1.38
N VAL A 318 -7.93 9.34 1.96
CA VAL A 318 -7.60 7.99 1.50
C VAL A 318 -8.76 7.39 0.71
N ALA A 319 -8.47 6.76 -0.44
CA ALA A 319 -9.44 5.98 -1.19
C ALA A 319 -8.99 4.54 -1.44
N GLN A 320 -9.90 3.60 -1.20
CA GLN A 320 -9.70 2.17 -1.40
C GLN A 320 -10.41 1.71 -2.67
N LEU A 321 -9.64 1.26 -3.66
CA LEU A 321 -10.17 0.78 -4.94
C LEU A 321 -10.61 -0.69 -4.92
N THR A 322 -10.54 -1.36 -3.77
CA THR A 322 -11.12 -2.69 -3.60
C THR A 322 -12.03 -2.68 -2.37
N PRO A 323 -13.35 -2.90 -2.53
CA PRO A 323 -14.31 -2.82 -1.42
C PRO A 323 -14.33 -4.11 -0.57
N PHE A 324 -13.54 -5.12 -0.94
CA PHE A 324 -13.42 -6.38 -0.20
C PHE A 324 -12.47 -6.13 0.97
N ARG A 325 -12.90 -6.47 2.19
CA ARG A 325 -12.19 -6.32 3.48
C ARG A 325 -10.91 -7.17 3.60
N GLU A 326 -10.22 -7.39 2.49
CA GLU A 326 -8.99 -8.16 2.40
C GLU A 326 -7.80 -7.20 2.50
N GLU A 327 -6.68 -7.67 3.07
CA GLU A 327 -5.48 -6.86 3.28
C GLU A 327 -5.06 -6.14 1.99
N LEU A 328 -5.17 -4.80 2.01
CA LEU A 328 -4.65 -3.91 0.99
C LEU A 328 -3.13 -3.92 1.10
N ASN A 329 -2.45 -4.01 -0.02
CA ASN A 329 -1.02 -4.32 -0.02
C ASN A 329 -0.19 -3.42 -0.93
N LEU A 330 -0.81 -2.43 -1.59
CA LEU A 330 -0.14 -1.42 -2.39
C LEU A 330 -0.79 -0.05 -2.15
N VAL A 331 0.02 0.97 -1.84
CA VAL A 331 -0.44 2.35 -1.64
C VAL A 331 0.29 3.27 -2.60
N LEU A 332 -0.46 3.99 -3.42
CA LEU A 332 0.04 5.04 -4.30
C LEU A 332 -0.24 6.39 -3.65
N ARG A 333 0.80 7.18 -3.39
CA ARG A 333 0.67 8.52 -2.79
C ARG A 333 0.85 9.61 -3.85
N MET A 334 -0.13 10.48 -3.95
CA MET A 334 -0.17 11.60 -4.89
C MET A 334 0.55 12.82 -4.32
N ARG A 335 1.11 13.64 -5.22
CA ARG A 335 1.71 14.95 -4.89
C ARG A 335 0.65 15.95 -4.48
N ASP A 336 -0.38 16.07 -5.32
CA ASP A 336 -1.56 16.92 -5.13
C ASP A 336 -2.84 16.06 -5.05
N ASP A 337 -3.90 16.64 -4.50
CA ASP A 337 -5.18 15.96 -4.38
C ASP A 337 -5.83 15.70 -5.75
N ILE A 338 -6.19 14.45 -6.01
CA ILE A 338 -6.83 14.04 -7.26
C ILE A 338 -8.33 13.74 -7.06
N THR A 339 -9.13 14.05 -8.07
CA THR A 339 -10.55 13.65 -8.08
C THR A 339 -10.73 12.29 -8.74
N LEU A 340 -11.38 11.35 -8.05
CA LEU A 340 -11.64 10.04 -8.62
C LEU A 340 -12.90 10.03 -9.51
N PRO A 341 -12.88 9.35 -10.67
CA PRO A 341 -14.06 9.12 -11.49
C PRO A 341 -14.93 8.00 -10.89
N ALA A 342 -15.31 8.16 -9.63
CA ALA A 342 -16.14 7.21 -8.90
C ALA A 342 -17.62 7.30 -9.30
N ARG A 343 -18.34 6.17 -9.27
CA ARG A 343 -19.79 6.13 -9.53
C ARG A 343 -20.57 6.87 -8.45
N ARG A 344 -21.75 7.38 -8.83
CA ARG A 344 -22.69 7.97 -7.86
C ARG A 344 -23.25 6.87 -6.96
N LEU A 345 -23.37 7.15 -5.66
CA LEU A 345 -23.98 6.25 -4.68
C LEU A 345 -25.36 5.74 -5.15
N ARG A 346 -26.26 6.65 -5.59
CA ARG A 346 -27.63 6.32 -6.01
C ARG A 346 -27.76 5.38 -7.21
N CYS A 347 -26.75 5.30 -8.09
CA CYS A 347 -26.87 4.59 -9.38
C CYS A 347 -25.75 3.58 -9.62
N GLY A 348 -24.93 3.25 -8.61
CA GLY A 348 -23.75 2.42 -8.84
C GLY A 348 -23.11 1.83 -7.60
N ASN A 349 -22.95 2.60 -6.53
CA ASN A 349 -22.16 2.19 -5.36
C ASN A 349 -22.99 1.84 -4.11
N TRP A 350 -24.32 1.98 -4.16
CA TRP A 350 -25.22 1.69 -3.03
C TRP A 350 -25.10 0.25 -2.52
N PHE A 351 -24.90 -0.73 -3.42
CA PHE A 351 -24.72 -2.14 -3.10
C PHE A 351 -23.59 -2.37 -2.09
N TRP A 352 -22.48 -1.65 -2.24
CA TRP A 352 -21.32 -1.75 -1.36
C TRP A 352 -21.52 -1.04 -0.04
N VAL A 353 -22.26 0.06 -0.02
CA VAL A 353 -22.65 0.71 1.23
C VAL A 353 -23.56 -0.22 2.04
N VAL A 354 -24.48 -0.91 1.38
CA VAL A 354 -25.36 -1.91 2.00
C VAL A 354 -24.55 -3.06 2.59
N LEU A 355 -23.54 -3.57 1.88
CA LEU A 355 -22.61 -4.58 2.40
C LEU A 355 -21.70 -4.07 3.54
N ALA A 356 -21.33 -2.79 3.54
CA ALA A 356 -20.46 -2.19 4.54
C ALA A 356 -21.18 -1.88 5.87
N LEU A 357 -22.51 -1.70 5.86
CA LEU A 357 -23.34 -1.37 7.02
C LEU A 357 -23.39 -2.43 8.13
N LYS A 358 -22.77 -3.61 7.94
CA LYS A 358 -22.57 -4.61 9.00
C LYS A 358 -21.80 -4.03 10.19
N ASP A 359 -20.88 -3.09 9.95
CA ASP A 359 -20.13 -2.41 11.00
C ASP A 359 -20.50 -0.93 10.98
N ARG A 360 -20.90 -0.37 12.13
CA ARG A 360 -21.51 0.96 12.30
C ARG A 360 -20.62 2.16 11.88
N ILE A 361 -19.51 1.95 11.19
CA ILE A 361 -18.62 2.97 10.67
C ILE A 361 -18.72 2.94 9.13
N PRO A 362 -19.48 3.85 8.50
CA PRO A 362 -19.45 3.98 7.05
C PRO A 362 -18.02 4.32 6.66
N GLN A 363 -17.32 3.38 6.00
CA GLN A 363 -15.93 3.54 5.63
C GLN A 363 -15.76 4.82 4.82
N THR A 364 -15.20 5.82 5.48
CA THR A 364 -14.65 7.06 4.94
C THR A 364 -13.54 6.80 3.93
N SER A 365 -13.25 5.56 3.52
CA SER A 365 -12.27 5.24 2.50
C SER A 365 -12.87 4.82 1.15
N MET A 366 -14.21 4.74 1.03
CA MET A 366 -14.84 4.36 -0.24
C MET A 366 -14.72 5.50 -1.28
N PRO A 367 -14.39 5.19 -2.56
CA PRO A 367 -14.28 6.21 -3.60
C PRO A 367 -15.65 6.84 -3.91
N GLN A 368 -15.72 8.16 -3.80
CA GLN A 368 -16.94 8.96 -4.05
C GLN A 368 -16.69 9.99 -5.15
N ARG A 369 -17.71 10.25 -5.96
CA ARG A 369 -17.58 11.17 -7.09
C ARG A 369 -17.31 12.60 -6.60
N GLY A 370 -16.20 13.17 -7.04
CA GLY A 370 -15.79 14.54 -6.69
C GLY A 370 -15.12 14.66 -5.33
N ARG A 371 -14.81 13.55 -4.66
CA ARG A 371 -13.95 13.54 -3.49
C ARG A 371 -12.49 13.64 -3.91
N LEU A 372 -11.76 14.49 -3.21
CA LEU A 372 -10.32 14.65 -3.32
C LEU A 372 -9.62 13.54 -2.54
N VAL A 373 -8.56 13.00 -3.14
CA VAL A 373 -7.84 11.85 -2.60
C VAL A 373 -6.35 12.09 -2.79
N ARG A 374 -5.58 11.84 -1.75
CA ARG A 374 -4.13 11.92 -1.75
C ARG A 374 -3.46 10.55 -1.72
N GLU A 375 -4.15 9.54 -1.19
CA GLU A 375 -3.65 8.18 -1.10
C GLU A 375 -4.62 7.17 -1.70
N LEU A 376 -4.11 6.33 -2.59
CA LEU A 376 -4.89 5.31 -3.30
C LEU A 376 -4.39 3.93 -2.89
N CYS A 377 -5.23 3.19 -2.19
CA CYS A 377 -4.92 1.84 -1.72
C CYS A 377 -5.53 0.78 -2.64
N LEU A 378 -4.71 -0.19 -3.01
CA LEU A 378 -5.00 -1.23 -3.99
C LEU A 378 -4.59 -2.61 -3.45
N ARG A 379 -5.27 -3.64 -3.94
CA ARG A 379 -4.86 -5.04 -3.73
C ARG A 379 -4.29 -5.64 -5.01
N VAL A 380 -3.01 -5.97 -5.01
CA VAL A 380 -2.31 -6.62 -6.14
C VAL A 380 -1.80 -8.00 -5.75
N LYS A 381 -1.65 -8.90 -6.72
CA LYS A 381 -1.22 -10.30 -6.46
C LYS A 381 0.24 -10.44 -6.03
N GLU A 382 1.11 -9.63 -6.61
CA GLU A 382 2.57 -9.66 -6.37
C GLU A 382 3.02 -8.28 -5.85
N PRO A 383 2.60 -7.89 -4.65
CA PRO A 383 2.67 -6.51 -4.19
C PRO A 383 4.10 -5.98 -4.02
N ARG A 384 5.02 -6.82 -3.54
CA ARG A 384 6.45 -6.47 -3.46
C ARG A 384 7.08 -6.22 -4.83
N ARG A 385 6.85 -7.13 -5.78
CA ARG A 385 7.34 -7.00 -7.16
C ARG A 385 6.74 -5.77 -7.83
N VAL A 386 5.43 -5.58 -7.73
CA VAL A 386 4.72 -4.45 -8.35
C VAL A 386 5.19 -3.11 -7.75
N ALA A 387 5.36 -3.01 -6.43
CA ALA A 387 5.89 -1.80 -5.80
C ALA A 387 7.31 -1.49 -6.28
N THR A 388 8.17 -2.50 -6.39
CA THR A 388 9.55 -2.39 -6.89
C THR A 388 9.59 -1.92 -8.35
N ASP A 389 8.82 -2.57 -9.23
CA ASP A 389 8.78 -2.23 -10.65
C ASP A 389 8.23 -0.81 -10.87
N LEU A 390 7.21 -0.40 -10.09
CA LEU A 390 6.66 0.96 -10.18
C LEU A 390 7.59 2.03 -9.60
N ASP A 391 8.36 1.74 -8.54
CA ASP A 391 9.34 2.66 -7.97
C ASP A 391 10.50 2.90 -8.96
N ARG A 392 10.97 1.84 -9.63
CA ARG A 392 11.93 1.95 -10.75
C ARG A 392 11.36 2.82 -11.87
N TRP A 393 10.12 2.54 -12.27
CA TRP A 393 9.42 3.36 -13.26
C TRP A 393 9.25 4.81 -12.82
N LEU A 394 9.16 5.14 -11.53
CA LEU A 394 9.19 6.54 -11.07
C LEU A 394 10.60 7.16 -11.14
N GLY A 395 11.64 6.37 -10.88
CA GLY A 395 13.05 6.81 -10.79
C GLY A 395 13.76 7.09 -12.12
N GLU A 396 13.34 6.51 -13.25
CA GLU A 396 13.98 6.68 -14.58
C GLU A 396 14.07 8.13 -15.13
N SER A 397 13.56 9.14 -14.41
CA SER A 397 13.63 10.57 -14.79
C SER A 397 14.62 11.39 -13.96
N GLU A 398 15.34 10.79 -13.00
CA GLU A 398 16.45 11.50 -12.34
C GLU A 398 17.61 11.64 -13.34
N ALA A 399 17.63 12.83 -13.94
CA ALA A 399 18.66 13.52 -14.71
C ALA A 399 19.99 12.78 -14.96
N LEU A 400 20.46 12.90 -16.20
CA LEU A 400 21.86 12.66 -16.61
C LEU A 400 22.82 13.00 -15.47
N PRO A 401 23.78 12.11 -15.15
CA PRO A 401 24.67 12.35 -14.03
C PRO A 401 25.39 13.68 -14.19
N PRO A 402 25.68 14.40 -13.09
CA PRO A 402 26.58 15.53 -13.16
C PRO A 402 27.93 15.00 -13.67
N GLN A 403 28.19 15.22 -14.95
CA GLN A 403 29.52 15.05 -15.50
C GLN A 403 30.36 16.10 -14.80
N PHE A 404 31.46 15.68 -14.17
CA PHE A 404 32.43 16.63 -13.66
C PHE A 404 32.90 17.46 -14.85
N THR A 405 32.39 18.69 -14.95
CA THR A 405 32.91 19.66 -15.90
C THR A 405 34.36 19.93 -15.51
N PRO A 406 35.32 19.98 -16.45
CA PRO A 406 36.69 20.35 -16.12
C PRO A 406 36.66 21.76 -15.52
N VAL A 407 37.01 21.88 -14.24
CA VAL A 407 37.00 23.15 -13.51
C VAL A 407 38.43 23.62 -13.31
N ASP A 408 38.63 24.91 -13.52
CA ASP A 408 39.88 25.63 -13.37
C ASP A 408 40.25 25.74 -11.87
N HIS A 409 41.04 24.78 -11.37
CA HIS A 409 41.59 24.82 -10.01
C HIS A 409 42.67 25.90 -9.90
N ALA A 410 42.61 26.76 -8.87
CA ALA A 410 43.47 27.95 -8.74
C ALA A 410 44.98 27.67 -8.64
N HIS A 411 45.36 26.40 -8.41
CA HIS A 411 46.74 25.94 -8.34
C HIS A 411 47.19 25.04 -9.50
N TYR A 412 46.38 24.89 -10.57
CA TYR A 412 46.84 24.17 -11.77
C TYR A 412 48.15 24.78 -12.28
N GLY A 413 49.17 23.94 -12.49
CA GLY A 413 50.48 24.35 -13.00
C GLY A 413 51.32 25.17 -12.02
N THR A 414 50.83 25.41 -10.80
CA THR A 414 51.51 26.23 -9.79
C THR A 414 52.22 25.35 -8.79
N VAL A 415 53.55 25.37 -8.77
CA VAL A 415 54.38 24.55 -7.87
C VAL A 415 55.22 25.44 -6.97
N ARG A 416 55.13 25.23 -5.64
CA ARG A 416 55.96 25.92 -4.65
C ARG A 416 56.70 24.93 -3.78
N THR A 417 58.03 24.95 -3.85
CA THR A 417 58.89 24.04 -3.07
C THR A 417 59.60 24.79 -1.96
N HIS A 418 59.55 24.23 -0.76
CA HIS A 418 60.23 24.70 0.44
C HIS A 418 61.27 23.67 0.87
N ARG A 419 62.44 24.15 1.29
CA ARG A 419 63.53 23.31 1.80
C ARG A 419 63.97 23.79 3.18
N GLY A 420 64.41 22.87 4.02
CA GLY A 420 65.00 23.19 5.31
C GLY A 420 65.70 22.02 5.96
N VAL A 421 66.23 22.29 7.15
CA VAL A 421 66.92 21.34 8.03
C VAL A 421 66.37 21.57 9.43
N GLY A 422 66.17 20.51 10.21
CA GLY A 422 65.64 20.68 11.56
C GLY A 422 64.15 21.04 11.57
N GLY A 423 63.67 21.46 12.74
CA GLY A 423 62.32 22.01 12.92
C GLY A 423 62.14 23.37 12.25
N LYS A 424 61.24 23.48 11.25
CA LYS A 424 60.92 24.75 10.59
C LYS A 424 59.44 24.91 10.33
N ARG A 425 59.03 26.17 10.20
CA ARG A 425 57.66 26.57 9.90
C ARG A 425 57.60 27.03 8.45
N VAL A 426 56.67 26.47 7.68
CA VAL A 426 56.34 26.89 6.32
C VAL A 426 55.04 27.68 6.36
N LYS A 427 55.12 28.98 6.06
CA LYS A 427 53.96 29.87 6.03
C LYS A 427 53.24 29.75 4.68
N ILE A 428 52.01 29.26 4.72
CA ILE A 428 51.14 29.19 3.54
C ILE A 428 50.25 30.44 3.58
N LYS A 429 50.60 31.46 2.78
CA LYS A 429 49.90 32.75 2.72
C LYS A 429 48.75 32.70 1.71
N GLY A 430 47.63 33.34 2.03
CA GLY A 430 46.48 33.55 1.14
C GLY A 430 45.27 32.69 1.50
N ARG A 431 44.09 33.05 0.99
CA ARG A 431 42.94 32.13 0.99
C ARG A 431 43.34 30.92 0.14
N LEU A 432 43.21 29.70 0.66
CA LEU A 432 43.08 28.51 -0.19
C LEU A 432 41.57 28.39 -0.38
N PRO A 433 40.98 28.96 -1.45
CA PRO A 433 39.56 28.74 -1.72
C PRO A 433 39.29 27.25 -2.02
N GLN A 434 40.33 26.51 -2.45
CA GLN A 434 40.30 25.08 -2.76
C GLN A 434 41.48 24.37 -2.06
N PRO A 435 41.33 23.10 -1.65
CA PRO A 435 42.39 22.31 -1.03
C PRO A 435 43.61 22.10 -1.96
N VAL A 436 44.79 21.82 -1.39
CA VAL A 436 46.03 21.66 -2.18
C VAL A 436 46.76 20.37 -1.84
N LEU A 437 47.57 19.89 -2.77
CA LEU A 437 48.46 18.76 -2.58
C LEU A 437 49.74 19.22 -1.86
N ALA A 438 50.19 18.46 -0.86
CA ALA A 438 51.51 18.60 -0.26
C ALA A 438 52.30 17.29 -0.37
N GLU A 439 53.41 17.35 -1.08
CA GLU A 439 54.39 16.28 -1.20
C GLU A 439 55.55 16.56 -0.23
N ILE A 440 55.76 15.66 0.74
CA ILE A 440 56.71 15.82 1.84
C ILE A 440 57.78 14.74 1.72
N VAL A 441 59.03 15.16 1.56
CA VAL A 441 60.19 14.28 1.39
C VAL A 441 61.14 14.48 2.56
N ASN A 442 61.51 13.36 3.19
CA ASN A 442 62.56 13.31 4.20
C ASN A 442 63.88 12.88 3.52
N GLU A 443 64.85 13.78 3.49
CA GLU A 443 66.17 13.55 2.88
C GLU A 443 67.25 13.23 3.93
N GLY A 444 66.88 13.19 5.21
CA GLY A 444 67.80 12.91 6.31
C GLY A 444 67.53 11.60 7.03
N ASP A 445 68.40 11.30 7.99
CA ASP A 445 68.47 10.00 8.68
C ASP A 445 67.49 9.86 9.87
N GLY A 446 66.79 10.94 10.24
CA GLY A 446 65.79 10.95 11.31
C GLY A 446 64.36 10.75 10.83
N THR A 447 63.39 10.77 11.77
CA THR A 447 61.96 10.76 11.42
C THR A 447 61.44 12.18 11.20
N LEU A 448 60.81 12.42 10.05
CA LEU A 448 60.10 13.66 9.77
C LEU A 448 58.65 13.57 10.25
N ARG A 449 58.19 14.59 10.97
CA ARG A 449 56.79 14.78 11.36
C ARG A 449 56.29 16.13 10.89
N ALA A 450 55.08 16.17 10.34
CA ALA A 450 54.47 17.40 9.84
C ALA A 450 53.07 17.62 10.42
N TRP A 451 52.82 18.83 10.91
CA TRP A 451 51.54 19.26 11.46
C TRP A 451 51.03 20.52 10.77
N LEU A 452 49.75 20.52 10.44
CA LEU A 452 49.05 21.70 9.96
C LEU A 452 48.50 22.46 11.18
N ARG A 453 48.73 23.78 11.24
CA ARG A 453 48.36 24.66 12.36
C ARG A 453 47.64 25.92 11.89
N ARG A 454 46.66 26.35 12.68
CA ARG A 454 45.92 27.60 12.47
C ARG A 454 46.78 28.83 12.82
N THR A 455 47.48 28.75 13.95
CA THR A 455 48.32 29.81 14.50
C THR A 455 49.80 29.44 14.44
N GLU A 456 50.66 30.43 14.64
CA GLU A 456 52.12 30.24 14.66
C GLU A 456 52.58 29.36 15.84
N PHE A 457 51.75 29.26 16.88
CA PHE A 457 51.99 28.54 18.12
C PHE A 457 50.81 27.59 18.43
N GLY A 458 51.05 26.50 19.15
CA GLY A 458 50.02 25.53 19.58
C GLY A 458 50.09 24.15 18.90
N GLY A 459 49.25 23.23 19.37
CA GLY A 459 49.06 21.91 18.76
C GLY A 459 48.45 22.00 17.36
N GLY A 460 48.76 21.04 16.49
CA GLY A 460 48.28 21.01 15.10
C GLY A 460 47.79 19.63 14.69
N THR A 461 47.04 19.58 13.59
CA THR A 461 46.55 18.33 13.01
C THR A 461 47.72 17.61 12.32
N PRO A 462 48.05 16.37 12.71
CA PRO A 462 49.15 15.63 12.09
C PRO A 462 48.80 15.26 10.64
N VAL A 463 49.61 15.71 9.69
CA VAL A 463 49.37 15.51 8.25
C VAL A 463 50.28 14.45 7.63
N ALA A 464 51.51 14.27 8.14
CA ALA A 464 52.44 13.25 7.65
C ALA A 464 53.48 12.84 8.72
N VAL A 465 53.94 11.59 8.63
CA VAL A 465 55.09 11.05 9.36
C VAL A 465 55.90 10.21 8.36
N CYS A 466 57.19 10.51 8.21
CA CYS A 466 58.08 9.83 7.26
C CYS A 466 59.35 9.37 8.00
N GLY A 467 59.69 8.09 7.91
CA GLY A 467 60.97 7.56 8.41
C GLY A 467 62.15 7.92 7.49
N PRO A 468 63.38 7.53 7.87
CA PRO A 468 64.54 7.67 6.99
C PRO A 468 64.40 6.79 5.74
N GLY A 469 64.75 7.33 4.57
CA GLY A 469 64.65 6.62 3.29
C GLY A 469 63.21 6.26 2.85
N ALA A 470 62.18 6.77 3.55
CA ALA A 470 60.79 6.52 3.19
C ALA A 470 60.42 7.22 1.87
N PRO A 471 59.48 6.64 1.08
CA PRO A 471 58.97 7.31 -0.11
C PRO A 471 58.29 8.66 0.25
N PRO A 472 58.18 9.60 -0.72
CA PRO A 472 57.49 10.87 -0.52
C PRO A 472 56.08 10.67 0.03
N ALA A 473 55.77 11.32 1.16
CA ALA A 473 54.43 11.33 1.71
C ALA A 473 53.60 12.40 1.03
N THR A 474 52.51 12.00 0.38
CA THR A 474 51.60 12.94 -0.28
C THR A 474 50.29 13.05 0.50
N THR A 475 49.82 14.27 0.75
CA THR A 475 48.63 14.53 1.58
C THR A 475 47.86 15.76 1.08
N VAL A 476 46.53 15.77 1.26
CA VAL A 476 45.69 16.92 0.93
C VAL A 476 45.64 17.87 2.13
N LEU A 477 45.98 19.14 1.91
CA LEU A 477 45.87 20.20 2.91
C LEU A 477 44.58 20.99 2.68
N HIS A 478 43.73 21.05 3.71
CA HIS A 478 42.45 21.75 3.67
C HIS A 478 42.19 22.53 4.97
N ASP A 479 41.51 23.68 4.86
CA ASP A 479 41.15 24.53 6.00
C ASP A 479 40.19 23.85 6.99
N ARG A 480 39.28 22.96 6.54
CA ARG A 480 38.41 22.19 7.46
C ARG A 480 39.18 21.28 8.43
N LEU A 481 40.46 20.97 8.17
CA LEU A 481 41.31 20.27 9.15
C LEU A 481 41.63 21.13 10.38
N LEU A 482 41.38 22.44 10.31
CA LEU A 482 41.71 23.43 11.34
C LEU A 482 40.50 24.26 11.79
N SER A 483 39.56 24.58 10.90
CA SER A 483 38.38 25.38 11.20
C SER A 483 37.32 25.24 10.11
N ASP A 484 36.04 25.31 10.49
CA ASP A 484 34.92 25.40 9.54
C ASP A 484 34.84 26.74 8.80
N LYS A 485 35.65 27.73 9.20
CA LYS A 485 35.76 29.04 8.55
C LYS A 485 37.01 29.11 7.68
N ALA A 486 36.89 29.74 6.52
CA ALA A 486 38.03 29.98 5.63
C ALA A 486 39.14 30.74 6.35
N LEU A 487 40.37 30.25 6.28
CA LEU A 487 41.53 30.83 6.97
C LEU A 487 42.35 31.70 6.01
N THR A 488 42.84 32.84 6.52
CA THR A 488 43.71 33.75 5.76
C THR A 488 45.21 33.43 5.90
N LYS A 489 45.57 32.67 6.95
CA LYS A 489 46.93 32.23 7.27
C LYS A 489 46.88 30.84 7.90
N ARG A 490 47.85 30.00 7.56
CA ARG A 490 48.10 28.68 8.15
C ARG A 490 49.58 28.35 8.09
N PHE A 491 50.01 27.46 8.97
CA PHE A 491 51.41 27.09 9.13
C PHE A 491 51.54 25.57 9.04
N LEU A 492 52.40 25.11 8.14
CA LEU A 492 52.87 23.73 8.16
C LEU A 492 54.15 23.69 8.99
N TYR A 493 54.08 23.08 10.16
CA TYR A 493 55.25 22.85 11.01
C TYR A 493 55.86 21.50 10.64
N VAL A 494 57.12 21.50 10.24
CA VAL A 494 57.89 20.30 9.90
C VAL A 494 58.99 20.15 10.93
N GLU A 495 59.07 18.99 11.55
CA GLU A 495 60.12 18.58 12.48
C GLU A 495 60.84 17.39 11.89
N SER A 496 62.16 17.50 11.73
CA SER A 496 63.02 16.40 11.27
C SER A 496 64.42 16.61 11.84
N GLU A 497 65.16 15.54 12.09
CA GLU A 497 66.57 15.60 12.50
C GLU A 497 67.52 15.83 11.31
N GLY A 498 66.98 15.90 10.09
CA GLY A 498 67.78 16.10 8.87
C GLY A 498 67.14 17.03 7.83
N ARG A 499 67.63 16.93 6.60
CA ARG A 499 67.16 17.73 5.46
C ARG A 499 65.76 17.28 5.04
N TRP A 500 64.94 18.24 4.63
CA TRP A 500 63.59 17.94 4.15
C TRP A 500 63.15 18.91 3.07
N ARG A 501 62.17 18.46 2.30
CA ARG A 501 61.55 19.19 1.21
C ARG A 501 60.03 19.05 1.27
N VAL A 502 59.32 20.16 1.13
CA VAL A 502 57.86 20.19 1.00
C VAL A 502 57.49 20.90 -0.30
N THR A 503 56.75 20.25 -1.17
CA THR A 503 56.21 20.82 -2.40
C THR A 503 54.70 20.97 -2.28
N ILE A 504 54.19 22.17 -2.53
CA ILE A 504 52.76 22.48 -2.57
C ILE A 504 52.33 22.69 -4.02
N SER A 505 51.27 22.01 -4.46
CA SER A 505 50.79 22.02 -5.85
C SER A 505 49.28 21.78 -5.98
N GLY A 506 48.77 21.87 -7.21
CA GLY A 506 47.40 21.49 -7.56
C GLY A 506 47.18 19.96 -7.71
N PRO A 507 45.92 19.55 -8.01
CA PRO A 507 45.53 18.14 -8.17
C PRO A 507 46.26 17.39 -9.29
N GLU A 508 46.76 18.09 -10.31
CA GLU A 508 47.42 17.51 -11.49
C GLU A 508 48.71 16.74 -11.19
N ARG A 509 49.29 16.93 -9.99
CA ARG A 509 50.48 16.20 -9.54
C ARG A 509 50.15 14.90 -8.77
N ALA A 510 48.88 14.62 -8.51
CA ALA A 510 48.49 13.33 -7.94
C ALA A 510 48.79 12.21 -8.93
N ARG A 511 49.27 11.06 -8.43
CA ARG A 511 49.63 9.93 -9.30
C ARG A 511 48.38 9.31 -9.90
N GLU A 512 48.35 9.20 -11.22
CA GLU A 512 47.18 8.67 -11.94
C GLU A 512 47.12 7.14 -11.92
N PHE A 513 45.92 6.57 -11.88
CA PHE A 513 45.67 5.15 -12.10
C PHE A 513 44.24 4.91 -12.62
N THR A 514 44.01 3.78 -13.29
CA THR A 514 42.73 3.48 -13.97
C THR A 514 42.04 2.21 -13.47
N GLY A 515 42.77 1.27 -12.85
CA GLY A 515 42.21 -0.02 -12.44
C GLY A 515 42.86 -0.60 -11.19
N SER A 516 44.16 -0.89 -11.23
CA SER A 516 44.90 -1.40 -10.07
C SER A 516 46.14 -0.56 -9.82
N THR A 517 46.50 -0.39 -8.56
CA THR A 517 47.71 0.31 -8.15
C THR A 517 48.20 -0.19 -6.80
N THR A 518 49.51 -0.18 -6.60
CA THR A 518 50.14 -0.44 -5.31
C THR A 518 50.89 0.82 -4.83
N GLY A 519 51.14 0.91 -3.55
CA GLY A 519 51.95 1.99 -2.98
C GLY A 519 52.31 1.71 -1.53
N ARG A 520 53.06 2.63 -0.94
CA ARG A 520 53.59 2.49 0.42
C ARG A 520 53.46 3.79 1.19
N GLY A 521 52.90 3.72 2.39
CA GLY A 521 52.69 4.90 3.22
C GLY A 521 51.58 5.83 2.68
N PRO A 522 51.54 7.09 3.13
CA PRO A 522 50.51 8.05 2.75
C PRO A 522 50.70 8.58 1.32
N GLU A 523 49.69 8.44 0.49
CA GLU A 523 49.72 8.85 -0.91
C GLU A 523 48.38 9.42 -1.38
N VAL A 524 48.42 10.28 -2.40
CA VAL A 524 47.23 10.85 -3.06
C VAL A 524 47.24 10.44 -4.53
N LEU A 525 46.13 9.87 -4.98
CA LEU A 525 45.99 9.26 -6.30
C LEU A 525 44.82 9.88 -7.06
N ALA A 526 44.99 10.14 -8.34
CA ALA A 526 43.91 10.56 -9.24
C ALA A 526 43.38 9.35 -10.00
N TYR A 527 42.11 9.02 -9.83
CA TYR A 527 41.48 7.89 -10.51
C TYR A 527 40.90 8.31 -11.87
N GLN A 528 41.45 7.77 -12.95
CA GLN A 528 41.06 8.10 -14.34
C GLN A 528 40.07 7.09 -14.96
N GLY A 529 39.65 6.07 -14.21
CA GLY A 529 38.72 5.05 -14.70
C GLY A 529 37.24 5.43 -14.57
N PRO A 530 36.33 4.58 -15.09
CA PRO A 530 34.88 4.76 -14.91
C PRO A 530 34.46 4.54 -13.45
N ALA A 531 33.28 5.02 -13.05
CA ALA A 531 32.77 4.81 -11.70
C ALA A 531 32.78 3.31 -11.33
N GLY A 532 33.38 2.98 -10.19
CA GLY A 532 33.65 1.60 -9.80
C GLY A 532 33.70 1.38 -8.29
N ILE A 533 33.81 0.11 -7.91
CA ILE A 533 33.95 -0.33 -6.53
C ILE A 533 35.41 -0.65 -6.27
N ALA A 534 36.04 0.11 -5.38
CA ALA A 534 37.41 -0.05 -4.98
C ALA A 534 37.54 -0.98 -3.78
N VAL A 535 38.60 -1.79 -3.80
CA VAL A 535 39.03 -2.63 -2.71
C VAL A 535 40.44 -2.23 -2.33
N VAL A 536 40.60 -1.68 -1.13
CA VAL A 536 41.94 -1.45 -0.55
C VAL A 536 42.33 -2.66 0.29
N THR A 537 43.54 -3.17 0.07
CA THR A 537 44.13 -4.30 0.79
C THR A 537 45.50 -3.90 1.33
N CYS A 538 45.73 -4.05 2.63
CA CYS A 538 47.07 -3.97 3.23
C CYS A 538 47.52 -5.38 3.61
N PRO A 539 48.51 -5.97 2.91
CA PRO A 539 48.98 -7.34 3.17
C PRO A 539 49.42 -7.57 4.62
N ASP A 540 50.10 -6.58 5.19
CA ASP A 540 50.68 -6.66 6.55
C ASP A 540 49.65 -6.51 7.68
N GLY A 541 48.36 -6.42 7.35
CA GLY A 541 47.28 -6.26 8.33
C GLY A 541 47.29 -4.89 9.03
N GLN A 542 48.08 -3.93 8.57
CA GLN A 542 48.21 -2.61 9.16
C GLN A 542 46.95 -1.75 8.94
N PRO A 543 46.65 -0.81 9.85
CA PRO A 543 45.54 0.09 9.68
C PRO A 543 45.76 1.04 8.50
N HIS A 544 44.68 1.29 7.77
CA HIS A 544 44.58 2.22 6.66
C HIS A 544 43.36 3.14 6.83
N GLN A 545 43.45 4.33 6.26
CA GLN A 545 42.36 5.27 6.11
C GLN A 545 42.31 5.73 4.66
N VAL A 546 41.11 5.73 4.06
CA VAL A 546 40.89 6.24 2.71
C VAL A 546 39.87 7.37 2.76
N ARG A 547 40.25 8.49 2.16
CA ARG A 547 39.40 9.68 1.99
C ARG A 547 39.18 9.92 0.51
N LEU A 548 37.97 10.37 0.16
CA LEU A 548 37.59 10.67 -1.21
C LEU A 548 37.37 12.17 -1.39
N TYR A 549 37.92 12.68 -2.47
CA TYR A 549 37.81 14.06 -2.89
C TYR A 549 37.30 14.12 -4.33
N GLY A 550 36.65 15.23 -4.69
CA GLY A 550 36.40 15.55 -6.09
C GLY A 550 37.69 15.92 -6.84
N PRO A 551 37.60 16.16 -8.17
CA PRO A 551 38.78 16.47 -9.01
C PRO A 551 39.54 17.73 -8.56
N ASN A 552 38.86 18.66 -7.87
CA ASN A 552 39.45 19.89 -7.31
C ASN A 552 39.97 19.72 -5.87
N LEU A 553 40.16 18.49 -5.40
CA LEU A 553 40.52 18.16 -4.02
C LEU A 553 39.47 18.57 -2.96
N ASP A 554 38.29 19.02 -3.37
CA ASP A 554 37.18 19.33 -2.47
C ASP A 554 36.65 18.04 -1.82
N PRO A 555 36.42 18.02 -0.49
CA PRO A 555 35.91 16.84 0.18
C PRO A 555 34.48 16.55 -0.28
N LEU A 556 34.23 15.30 -0.69
CA LEU A 556 32.87 14.84 -1.00
C LEU A 556 32.00 14.85 0.27
N PRO A 557 30.69 15.14 0.15
CA PRO A 557 29.80 15.20 1.31
C PRO A 557 29.65 13.84 2.00
N GLY A 558 29.72 13.84 3.33
CA GLY A 558 29.62 12.63 4.16
C GLY A 558 30.66 12.59 5.27
N CYS A 559 30.63 11.53 6.09
CA CYS A 559 31.65 11.30 7.10
C CYS A 559 32.97 10.87 6.46
N ASP A 560 33.97 11.74 6.56
CA ASP A 560 35.37 11.49 6.21
C ASP A 560 36.05 10.82 7.41
N PRO A 561 36.52 9.56 7.34
CA PRO A 561 36.89 8.78 6.14
C PRO A 561 35.82 7.80 5.60
N VAL A 562 35.91 7.52 4.29
CA VAL A 562 35.03 6.57 3.58
C VAL A 562 35.36 5.12 3.95
N ALA A 563 36.64 4.82 4.18
CA ALA A 563 37.07 3.54 4.74
C ALA A 563 38.14 3.77 5.82
N SER A 564 38.01 3.11 6.96
CA SER A 564 38.98 3.20 8.05
C SER A 564 39.13 1.90 8.83
N THR A 565 40.38 1.53 9.10
CA THR A 565 40.76 0.42 9.99
C THR A 565 41.64 0.87 11.17
N LEU A 566 41.81 2.18 11.36
CA LEU A 566 42.70 2.87 12.33
C LEU A 566 42.60 2.45 13.81
N MET A 567 41.63 1.63 14.20
CA MET A 567 41.36 1.26 15.60
C MET A 567 41.15 -0.26 15.79
N LEU A 568 41.55 -1.09 14.82
CA LEU A 568 41.64 -2.54 15.02
C LEU A 568 42.87 -2.86 15.88
N SER A 569 42.68 -2.96 17.19
CA SER A 569 43.72 -3.50 18.06
C SER A 569 43.99 -4.97 17.69
N ARG A 570 45.26 -5.26 17.40
CA ARG A 570 45.79 -6.60 17.15
C ARG A 570 45.46 -7.53 18.33
N PRO A 571 44.84 -8.70 18.11
CA PRO A 571 44.88 -9.76 19.12
C PRO A 571 46.34 -10.24 19.27
N PRO A 572 46.91 -10.28 20.48
CA PRO A 572 48.27 -10.78 20.66
C PRO A 572 48.33 -12.27 20.27
N GLY A 573 49.24 -12.64 19.35
CA GLY A 573 49.58 -14.04 19.03
C GLY A 573 49.04 -14.63 17.72
N GLY A 574 48.29 -13.89 16.90
CA GLY A 574 47.83 -14.37 15.58
C GLY A 574 48.74 -13.96 14.41
N GLU A 575 48.85 -14.81 13.38
CA GLU A 575 49.45 -14.45 12.08
C GLU A 575 48.74 -13.23 11.47
N PRO A 576 49.47 -12.30 10.84
CA PRO A 576 48.89 -11.10 10.27
C PRO A 576 47.94 -11.45 9.11
N SER A 577 46.64 -11.26 9.33
CA SER A 577 45.65 -11.34 8.26
C SER A 577 45.56 -9.99 7.54
N PRO A 578 45.44 -9.98 6.19
CA PRO A 578 45.35 -8.73 5.44
C PRO A 578 44.10 -7.92 5.82
N THR A 579 44.26 -6.61 6.02
CA THR A 579 43.11 -5.71 6.22
C THR A 579 42.55 -5.34 4.86
N ARG A 580 41.22 -5.48 4.70
CA ARG A 580 40.52 -5.21 3.44
C ARG A 580 39.28 -4.38 3.68
N SER A 581 39.12 -3.29 2.93
CA SER A 581 37.92 -2.43 2.96
C SER A 581 37.40 -2.18 1.55
N THR A 582 36.08 -2.12 1.40
CA THR A 582 35.41 -1.90 0.11
C THR A 582 34.68 -0.55 0.13
N PHE A 583 34.86 0.25 -0.91
CA PHE A 583 34.23 1.56 -1.03
C PHE A 583 33.94 1.94 -2.49
N ALA A 584 32.96 2.81 -2.68
CA ALA A 584 32.55 3.32 -3.98
C ALA A 584 33.46 4.47 -4.42
N VAL A 585 33.85 4.50 -5.69
CA VAL A 585 34.73 5.51 -6.28
C VAL A 585 34.07 6.11 -7.52
N PRO A 586 33.70 7.40 -7.49
CA PRO A 586 33.24 8.12 -8.68
C PRO A 586 34.32 8.21 -9.75
N ALA A 587 33.92 8.39 -11.01
CA ALA A 587 34.86 8.73 -12.07
C ALA A 587 35.59 10.05 -11.74
N GLN A 588 36.90 10.12 -12.02
CA GLN A 588 37.74 11.31 -11.77
C GLN A 588 37.88 11.71 -10.30
N ALA A 589 37.57 10.82 -9.36
CA ALA A 589 37.77 11.07 -7.94
C ALA A 589 39.27 11.05 -7.57
N VAL A 590 39.63 11.82 -6.55
CA VAL A 590 40.96 11.80 -5.94
C VAL A 590 40.90 11.05 -4.61
N LEU A 591 41.78 10.06 -4.44
CA LEU A 591 41.86 9.21 -3.26
C LEU A 591 43.07 9.61 -2.43
N GLN A 592 42.88 9.85 -1.14
CA GLN A 592 43.98 9.94 -0.18
C GLN A 592 44.01 8.67 0.67
N VAL A 593 45.08 7.90 0.53
CA VAL A 593 45.36 6.73 1.34
C VAL A 593 46.33 7.14 2.45
N ARG A 594 46.01 6.81 3.70
CA ARG A 594 46.93 6.99 4.84
C ARG A 594 47.18 5.64 5.50
N THR A 595 48.42 5.20 5.52
CA THR A 595 48.88 4.02 6.26
C THR A 595 50.08 4.40 7.13
N ALA A 596 50.39 3.59 8.14
CA ALA A 596 51.56 3.77 8.99
C ALA A 596 52.88 3.29 8.31
N GLY A 597 53.07 3.60 7.02
CA GLY A 597 54.25 3.17 6.24
C GLY A 597 54.17 1.76 5.64
N ALA A 598 53.00 1.11 5.75
CA ALA A 598 52.72 -0.22 5.21
C ALA A 598 52.45 -0.19 3.71
N ASP A 599 52.69 -1.33 3.06
CA ASP A 599 52.33 -1.57 1.68
C ASP A 599 50.81 -1.73 1.55
N TRP A 600 50.26 -1.17 0.48
CA TRP A 600 48.85 -1.26 0.17
C TRP A 600 48.63 -1.46 -1.32
N ARG A 601 47.50 -2.07 -1.65
CA ARG A 601 47.01 -2.30 -3.01
C ARG A 601 45.56 -1.82 -3.11
N ILE A 602 45.24 -1.12 -4.18
CA ILE A 602 43.87 -0.74 -4.53
C ILE A 602 43.54 -1.37 -5.88
N ASP A 603 42.44 -2.11 -5.91
CA ASP A 603 41.85 -2.65 -7.14
C ASP A 603 40.45 -2.06 -7.30
N VAL A 604 40.15 -1.46 -8.46
CA VAL A 604 38.86 -0.85 -8.79
C VAL A 604 38.20 -1.65 -9.89
N THR A 605 37.00 -2.14 -9.60
CA THR A 605 36.18 -2.88 -10.55
C THR A 605 35.02 -1.99 -11.00
N PRO A 606 34.80 -1.77 -12.32
CA PRO A 606 33.68 -0.96 -12.82
C PRO A 606 32.33 -1.45 -12.27
N LEU A 607 31.40 -0.53 -12.02
CA LEU A 607 30.12 -0.86 -11.37
C LEU A 607 29.36 -2.00 -12.07
N GLU A 608 29.33 -2.01 -13.41
CA GLU A 608 28.64 -3.04 -14.19
C GLU A 608 29.17 -4.46 -13.92
N GLN A 609 30.48 -4.58 -13.66
CA GLN A 609 31.14 -5.85 -13.36
C GLN A 609 31.08 -6.17 -11.86
N ALA A 610 31.16 -5.15 -11.00
CA ALA A 610 31.11 -5.29 -9.55
C ALA A 610 29.71 -5.62 -9.00
N ASP A 611 28.66 -5.31 -9.77
CA ASP A 611 27.25 -5.56 -9.45
C ASP A 611 26.75 -6.93 -9.96
N ALA A 612 27.63 -7.75 -10.55
CA ALA A 612 27.26 -8.98 -11.25
C ALA A 612 26.66 -10.07 -10.32
N GLY A 613 25.34 -9.99 -10.16
CA GLY A 613 24.39 -11.11 -10.18
C GLY A 613 23.59 -11.16 -11.50
N ALA A 614 24.13 -10.60 -12.60
CA ALA A 614 23.49 -10.68 -13.91
C ALA A 614 23.46 -12.14 -14.40
N PRO A 615 22.33 -12.67 -14.91
CA PRO A 615 22.31 -14.00 -15.49
C PRO A 615 23.30 -14.01 -16.65
N ALA A 616 24.28 -14.92 -16.60
CA ALA A 616 25.16 -15.20 -17.71
C ALA A 616 24.32 -15.30 -18.98
N ARG A 617 24.66 -14.51 -20.02
CA ARG A 617 24.13 -14.73 -21.36
C ARG A 617 24.41 -16.21 -21.68
N ALA A 618 23.35 -16.96 -21.93
CA ALA A 618 23.41 -18.39 -22.18
C ALA A 618 24.39 -18.67 -23.32
N GLY A 619 25.49 -19.35 -23.01
CA GLY A 619 26.46 -19.75 -24.00
C GLY A 619 27.85 -20.04 -23.45
N GLU A 620 27.97 -20.92 -22.45
CA GLU A 620 29.02 -21.97 -22.38
C GLU A 620 28.86 -22.75 -21.07
N ARG A 621 28.62 -24.06 -21.21
CA ARG A 621 28.65 -25.02 -20.12
C ARG A 621 30.10 -25.43 -19.92
N ASP A 622 30.58 -25.20 -18.71
CA ASP A 622 31.70 -25.86 -18.01
C ASP A 622 32.69 -24.84 -17.42
N ALA A 623 32.35 -24.32 -16.25
CA ALA A 623 33.35 -23.83 -15.30
C ALA A 623 32.81 -23.88 -13.87
N VAL A 624 33.57 -24.59 -13.04
CA VAL A 624 33.62 -24.64 -11.58
C VAL A 624 32.90 -23.49 -10.85
N THR A 625 32.15 -23.86 -9.81
CA THR A 625 31.42 -23.01 -8.87
C THR A 625 32.31 -21.93 -8.23
N VAL A 626 32.44 -20.78 -8.88
CA VAL A 626 33.01 -19.55 -8.27
C VAL A 626 31.85 -18.79 -7.60
N PRO A 627 31.90 -18.49 -6.28
CA PRO A 627 30.87 -17.69 -5.62
C PRO A 627 30.81 -16.28 -6.24
N PRO A 628 29.66 -15.59 -6.22
CA PRO A 628 29.48 -14.34 -6.95
C PRO A 628 30.51 -13.31 -6.50
N ALA A 629 31.47 -13.00 -7.38
CA ALA A 629 32.59 -12.10 -7.15
C ALA A 629 32.19 -10.61 -7.17
N GLY A 630 30.91 -10.31 -6.94
CA GLY A 630 30.40 -8.94 -6.87
C GLY A 630 30.93 -8.24 -5.63
N HIS A 631 31.59 -7.09 -5.81
CA HIS A 631 32.02 -6.25 -4.69
C HIS A 631 30.86 -5.47 -4.05
N VAL A 632 29.73 -5.36 -4.75
CA VAL A 632 28.47 -4.84 -4.21
C VAL A 632 27.70 -5.96 -3.53
N ARG A 633 27.33 -5.78 -2.25
CA ARG A 633 26.58 -6.78 -1.49
C ARG A 633 25.07 -6.53 -1.63
N PRO A 634 24.32 -7.37 -2.36
CA PRO A 634 22.87 -7.23 -2.44
C PRO A 634 22.22 -7.66 -1.12
N PHE A 635 21.11 -7.01 -0.76
CA PHE A 635 20.27 -7.47 0.35
C PHE A 635 18.80 -7.10 0.14
N GLU A 636 17.90 -7.96 0.62
CA GLU A 636 16.45 -7.73 0.53
C GLU A 636 15.83 -7.39 1.90
N HIS A 637 16.15 -8.14 2.95
CA HIS A 637 15.54 -7.98 4.28
C HIS A 637 16.52 -7.45 5.31
N SER A 638 17.72 -8.02 5.36
CA SER A 638 18.75 -7.58 6.27
C SER A 638 20.13 -7.87 5.73
N ILE A 639 21.08 -7.07 6.17
CA ILE A 639 22.50 -7.26 5.91
C ILE A 639 23.29 -6.78 7.11
N ALA A 640 24.37 -7.49 7.43
CA ALA A 640 25.30 -7.10 8.47
C ALA A 640 26.73 -7.18 7.97
N GLY A 641 27.61 -6.48 8.64
CA GLY A 641 29.03 -6.51 8.35
C GLY A 641 29.86 -5.94 9.48
N HIS A 642 31.14 -6.24 9.43
CA HIS A 642 32.16 -5.78 10.39
C HIS A 642 33.17 -4.79 9.77
N ARG A 643 32.98 -4.42 8.50
CA ARG A 643 33.89 -3.59 7.70
C ARG A 643 33.09 -2.68 6.77
N PRO A 644 33.68 -1.57 6.30
CA PRO A 644 33.10 -0.74 5.24
C PRO A 644 32.75 -1.58 4.01
N ALA A 645 31.58 -1.33 3.45
CA ALA A 645 31.06 -2.07 2.31
C ALA A 645 30.12 -1.20 1.48
N VAL A 646 30.02 -1.56 0.20
CA VAL A 646 28.97 -1.05 -0.70
C VAL A 646 27.86 -2.07 -0.74
N VAL A 647 26.63 -1.62 -0.46
CA VAL A 647 25.46 -2.49 -0.43
C VAL A 647 24.40 -1.98 -1.39
N ARG A 648 23.63 -2.91 -1.98
CA ARG A 648 22.50 -2.60 -2.85
C ARG A 648 21.23 -3.16 -2.25
N TYR A 649 20.25 -2.27 -2.02
CA TYR A 649 18.95 -2.69 -1.51
C TYR A 649 18.08 -3.20 -2.66
N LEU A 650 17.71 -4.49 -2.63
CA LEU A 650 16.85 -5.13 -3.64
C LEU A 650 15.39 -5.25 -3.16
N GLY A 651 15.09 -4.82 -1.93
CA GLY A 651 13.75 -4.87 -1.37
C GLY A 651 12.80 -3.80 -1.92
N PRO A 652 11.52 -3.87 -1.55
CA PRO A 652 10.52 -2.87 -1.92
C PRO A 652 10.82 -1.52 -1.22
N PRO A 653 10.39 -0.37 -1.79
CA PRO A 653 10.60 0.91 -1.13
C PRO A 653 9.95 0.93 0.26
N GLY A 654 10.71 1.31 1.28
CA GLY A 654 10.32 1.09 2.67
C GLY A 654 11.21 1.76 3.70
N ARG A 655 10.93 1.49 4.98
CA ARG A 655 11.75 1.95 6.10
C ARG A 655 12.72 0.85 6.50
N ALA A 656 13.96 1.23 6.77
CA ALA A 656 14.98 0.35 7.29
C ALA A 656 15.62 0.99 8.53
N LEU A 657 16.05 0.15 9.46
CA LEU A 657 16.81 0.56 10.63
C LEU A 657 18.28 0.26 10.35
N PHE A 658 19.11 1.31 10.38
CA PHE A 658 20.55 1.17 10.34
C PHE A 658 21.10 1.26 11.77
N ARG A 659 21.86 0.26 12.16
CA ARG A 659 22.57 0.19 13.44
C ARG A 659 24.06 0.21 13.14
N GLY A 660 24.68 1.37 13.28
CA GLY A 660 26.10 1.60 13.01
C GLY A 660 26.95 1.89 14.24
N GLY A 661 26.30 2.18 15.38
CA GLY A 661 26.98 2.68 16.58
C GLY A 661 27.73 3.98 16.32
N ASP A 662 28.77 4.25 17.12
CA ASP A 662 29.54 5.50 17.07
C ASP A 662 30.62 5.51 15.99
N THR A 663 30.63 4.50 15.11
CA THR A 663 31.79 4.21 14.27
C THR A 663 31.46 3.96 12.79
N PHE A 664 30.24 3.48 12.46
CA PHE A 664 29.79 3.32 11.08
C PHE A 664 28.74 4.36 10.70
N GLY A 665 28.93 4.99 9.54
CA GLY A 665 27.94 5.88 8.91
C GLY A 665 27.33 5.25 7.66
N LEU A 666 26.30 5.89 7.12
CA LEU A 666 25.62 5.44 5.90
C LEU A 666 25.39 6.60 4.94
N LEU A 667 25.86 6.44 3.70
CA LEU A 667 25.67 7.41 2.61
C LEU A 667 24.84 6.81 1.50
N HIS A 668 23.98 7.63 0.89
CA HIS A 668 23.29 7.32 -0.36
C HIS A 668 24.16 7.70 -1.55
N LEU A 669 24.28 6.79 -2.50
CA LEU A 669 25.04 6.98 -3.74
C LEU A 669 24.08 7.17 -4.92
N ASP A 670 24.46 8.00 -5.88
CA ASP A 670 23.78 8.06 -7.17
C ASP A 670 24.28 6.97 -8.14
N ALA A 671 23.78 6.99 -9.38
CA ALA A 671 24.17 6.07 -10.45
C ALA A 671 25.66 6.18 -10.85
N THR A 672 26.32 7.31 -10.56
CA THR A 672 27.77 7.51 -10.77
C THR A 672 28.61 7.24 -9.52
N LEU A 673 28.01 6.64 -8.50
CA LEU A 673 28.65 6.35 -7.22
C LEU A 673 29.08 7.61 -6.44
N THR A 674 28.54 8.77 -6.79
CA THR A 674 28.80 10.02 -6.07
C THR A 674 27.92 10.06 -4.82
N PRO A 675 28.48 10.34 -3.63
CA PRO A 675 27.68 10.54 -2.43
C PRO A 675 26.76 11.76 -2.59
N THR A 676 25.45 11.53 -2.53
CA THR A 676 24.45 12.61 -2.68
C THR A 676 23.86 13.05 -1.35
N ARG A 677 23.75 12.13 -0.37
CA ARG A 677 23.14 12.41 0.93
C ARG A 677 23.69 11.51 2.02
N THR A 678 23.97 12.09 3.18
CA THR A 678 24.18 11.34 4.43
C THR A 678 22.84 10.84 4.98
N LEU A 679 22.68 9.52 5.08
CA LEU A 679 21.48 8.89 5.62
C LEU A 679 21.59 8.63 7.13
N ALA A 680 22.80 8.28 7.58
CA ALA A 680 23.11 8.12 9.00
C ALA A 680 24.53 8.61 9.29
N LEU A 681 24.67 9.41 10.35
CA LEU A 681 25.96 9.72 10.95
C LEU A 681 26.38 8.54 11.85
N PRO A 682 27.67 8.39 12.18
CA PRO A 682 28.15 7.44 13.17
C PRO A 682 27.73 7.88 14.58
N ASP A 683 26.42 7.88 14.83
CA ASP A 683 25.76 8.33 16.06
C ASP A 683 24.47 7.52 16.24
N GLY A 684 24.60 6.36 16.90
CA GLY A 684 23.47 5.50 17.28
C GLY A 684 22.68 4.86 16.15
N ASP A 685 21.47 4.40 16.50
CA ASP A 685 20.53 3.74 15.59
C ASP A 685 19.71 4.80 14.82
N THR A 686 19.65 4.66 13.48
CA THR A 686 18.95 5.62 12.62
C THR A 686 17.90 4.93 11.75
N GLU A 687 16.66 5.40 11.81
CA GLU A 687 15.59 4.99 10.89
C GLU A 687 15.72 5.76 9.56
N ILE A 688 15.87 5.03 8.47
CA ILE A 688 16.08 5.56 7.13
C ILE A 688 14.99 5.07 6.17
N ARG A 689 14.79 5.83 5.10
CA ARG A 689 13.87 5.45 4.02
C ARG A 689 14.65 5.05 2.79
N LEU A 690 14.47 3.81 2.35
CA LEU A 690 15.14 3.25 1.19
C LEU A 690 14.19 3.15 0.00
N ARG A 691 14.69 3.54 -1.17
CA ARG A 691 14.06 3.24 -2.46
C ARG A 691 14.57 1.89 -2.98
N SER A 692 13.80 1.24 -3.84
CA SER A 692 14.27 -0.01 -4.42
C SER A 692 15.51 0.22 -5.29
N HIS A 693 16.44 -0.72 -5.29
CA HIS A 693 17.75 -0.63 -5.96
C HIS A 693 18.67 0.50 -5.48
N ALA A 694 18.40 1.10 -4.31
CA ALA A 694 19.28 2.12 -3.74
C ALA A 694 20.70 1.56 -3.50
N LEU A 695 21.70 2.29 -3.99
CA LEU A 695 23.12 2.04 -3.72
C LEU A 695 23.55 2.82 -2.48
N LEU A 696 24.15 2.12 -1.52
CA LEU A 696 24.54 2.68 -0.24
C LEU A 696 26.02 2.38 0.05
N GLN A 697 26.71 3.36 0.59
CA GLN A 697 28.06 3.20 1.16
C GLN A 697 27.96 3.16 2.68
N VAL A 698 28.40 2.06 3.29
CA VAL A 698 28.67 2.01 4.73
C VAL A 698 30.07 2.56 4.95
N THR A 699 30.19 3.69 5.65
CA THR A 699 31.46 4.38 5.93
C THR A 699 31.99 4.02 7.32
N GLY A 700 33.25 4.35 7.61
CA GLY A 700 33.81 4.27 8.96
C GLY A 700 34.64 3.02 9.25
N GLY A 701 34.52 2.46 10.47
CA GLY A 701 35.35 1.34 10.97
C GLY A 701 34.88 0.75 12.30
N ARG A 702 35.57 -0.27 12.84
CA ARG A 702 35.38 -1.01 14.11
C ARG A 702 33.95 -1.34 14.58
N GLY A 703 33.69 -2.63 14.79
CA GLY A 703 32.45 -3.14 15.37
C GLY A 703 31.63 -3.89 14.32
N THR A 704 30.33 -4.02 14.55
CA THR A 704 29.40 -4.59 13.59
C THR A 704 28.34 -3.56 13.26
N TRP A 705 28.05 -3.40 11.98
CA TRP A 705 26.87 -2.68 11.52
C TRP A 705 25.83 -3.68 11.04
N SER A 706 24.56 -3.30 11.14
CA SER A 706 23.45 -4.01 10.54
C SER A 706 22.47 -3.03 9.93
N LEU A 707 21.82 -3.47 8.87
CA LEU A 707 20.74 -2.75 8.23
C LEU A 707 19.61 -3.74 8.01
N GLU A 708 18.44 -3.43 8.55
CA GLU A 708 17.30 -4.33 8.62
C GLU A 708 16.05 -3.59 8.17
N GLU A 709 15.31 -4.17 7.23
CA GLU A 709 13.98 -3.69 6.84
C GLU A 709 13.07 -3.77 8.07
N LEU A 710 12.52 -2.64 8.49
CA LEU A 710 11.54 -2.62 9.57
C LEU A 710 10.27 -3.28 9.05
N LYS A 711 10.01 -4.52 9.49
CA LYS A 711 8.68 -5.10 9.36
C LYS A 711 7.72 -4.15 10.07
N GLN A 712 6.70 -3.65 9.37
CA GLN A 712 5.56 -3.01 10.01
C GLN A 712 5.02 -4.00 11.05
N ASN A 713 5.36 -3.78 12.31
CA ASN A 713 5.14 -4.78 13.35
C ASN A 713 3.63 -4.93 13.56
N ARG A 714 3.20 -6.19 13.62
CA ARG A 714 1.80 -6.61 13.69
C ARG A 714 1.23 -6.57 15.11
N ASP A 715 1.97 -6.03 16.07
CA ASP A 715 1.64 -6.13 17.48
C ASP A 715 1.83 -4.78 18.18
N THR A 716 0.73 -4.07 18.38
CA THR A 716 0.54 -3.29 19.60
C THR A 716 -0.75 -3.84 20.21
N PRO A 717 -0.70 -4.55 21.34
CA PRO A 717 -1.93 -4.92 22.04
C PRO A 717 -2.62 -3.63 22.48
N ALA A 718 -3.94 -3.62 22.28
CA ALA A 718 -4.86 -2.52 22.59
C ALA A 718 -4.86 -2.12 24.07
#